data_AF-A0A8K0QXN3-F1
#
_entry.id   AF-A0A8K0QXN3-F1
#
_cell.length_a   1.000
_cell.length_b   1.000
_cell.length_c   1.000
_cell.angle_alpha   90.00
_cell.angle_beta   90.00
_cell.angle_gamma   90.00
#
_symmetry.space_group_name_H-M   'P 1'
#
loop_
_entity.id
_entity.type
_entity.pdbx_description
1 polymer ?
#
loop_
_entity_poly.entity_id
_entity_poly.type
_entity_poly.pdbx_seq_one_letter_code
_entity_poly.pdbx_strand_id
1 'polypeptide(L)'
;MCTLSPLYDGLDTRREEIRVLDIVAVAPRIQCRISKVALLDNPTFDALSYTWGDASQREIIIVNGHSVPVTKNLARAIRSVHYQWSQRGTTQDILQLWADAVCINQSDTKEKEHQIPLMRKIYTTASVVLVWLGSSRDILRNGFDAVEEVAAAESACSPLPNKEQKQFLKEWPTTAKLSHIHGDICGLFYDEYWSRVWTFQEIVLGRTVILIADDISLPFHRLLAVTTFLARYVESVDAYSQDPRSNAELWFAAKPTFDLLDVVSMISEVKESLEALELRSANEGTIEKLNFEDLSVLGYQLSRVCTLATERRASEPKDYVYGFSALLDMRIAPDYSPNTSIASIYCDLTEQALLSGGNMCLLLLDSAGIGHVWDLLPGLPSWAPNFASVSKSAAHGDHQPLIKANWASFVGLDQDRPPLMNRVDGTLTCIGVMIDRFGNIGPGVDCKDRSEWLEWMLELILATILADDSPTLCLEEIVEAALKSTSVSDHFHPPTTIFGTDTASYTDHNILLLVQALENLYDAQGIVGDKETFIHAIIPTNKHYLSGVTMHSAYEYLKSYDKSYQSQLMKGWWDICAVVRGLRIAMTSTCHFGLFPPRIQTGDMIAMFNTCTNPAVLRKLDDGYAFVGWCYISHYDGRAIDTMIKDGLGVLESIKLR
;
A
#
# COMPACT_ATOMS: atom_id res chain seq x y z
N MET A 1 -29.98 27.03 27.32
CA MET A 1 -29.65 27.98 26.24
C MET A 1 -28.14 28.01 26.13
N CYS A 2 -27.55 27.33 25.15
CA CYS A 2 -26.11 27.44 24.86
C CYS A 2 -25.89 28.79 24.16
N THR A 3 -25.28 29.73 24.86
CA THR A 3 -24.74 30.93 24.22
C THR A 3 -23.63 30.50 23.26
N LEU A 4 -23.83 30.71 21.96
CA LEU A 4 -22.78 30.58 20.95
C LEU A 4 -21.53 31.30 21.48
N SER A 5 -20.38 30.61 21.45
CA SER A 5 -19.10 31.26 21.70
C SER A 5 -18.96 32.42 20.71
N PRO A 6 -18.64 33.65 21.14
CA PRO A 6 -18.48 34.82 20.25
C PRO A 6 -17.39 34.64 19.17
N LEU A 7 -16.68 33.51 19.20
CA LEU A 7 -15.67 33.14 18.21
C LEU A 7 -16.25 32.46 16.96
N TYR A 8 -17.38 31.74 17.10
CA TYR A 8 -17.92 30.85 16.07
C TYR A 8 -19.28 31.34 15.58
N ASP A 9 -19.29 32.49 14.91
CA ASP A 9 -20.46 32.98 14.17
C ASP A 9 -20.78 32.06 12.99
N GLY A 10 -22.05 31.98 12.59
CA GLY A 10 -22.50 31.12 11.49
C GLY A 10 -21.77 31.38 10.16
N LEU A 11 -21.53 30.28 9.42
CA LEU A 11 -20.93 30.25 8.08
C LEU A 11 -22.04 30.16 7.01
N ASP A 12 -21.99 30.99 5.96
CA ASP A 12 -22.91 30.85 4.83
C ASP A 12 -22.49 29.68 3.94
N THR A 13 -23.19 28.56 4.13
CA THR A 13 -22.99 27.32 3.37
C THR A 13 -23.14 27.48 1.86
N ARG A 14 -23.93 28.46 1.39
CA ARG A 14 -24.13 28.72 -0.06
C ARG A 14 -22.94 29.41 -0.70
N ARG A 15 -22.10 30.03 0.11
CA ARG A 15 -20.85 30.68 -0.32
C ARG A 15 -19.62 29.84 0.01
N GLU A 16 -19.82 28.63 0.56
CA GLU A 16 -18.75 27.78 1.07
C GLU A 16 -17.80 28.58 1.99
N GLU A 17 -18.40 29.34 2.92
CA GLU A 17 -17.61 30.13 3.87
C GLU A 17 -16.78 29.22 4.77
N ILE A 18 -15.53 29.61 4.97
CA ILE A 18 -14.59 29.03 5.92
C ILE A 18 -14.05 30.13 6.83
N ARG A 19 -13.40 29.75 7.92
CA ARG A 19 -12.63 30.67 8.76
C ARG A 19 -11.13 30.53 8.50
N VAL A 20 -10.40 31.63 8.56
CA VAL A 20 -8.94 31.66 8.50
C VAL A 20 -8.37 32.46 9.68
N LEU A 21 -7.16 32.10 10.12
CA LEU A 21 -6.47 32.71 11.24
C LEU A 21 -5.40 33.69 10.74
N ASP A 22 -5.57 34.96 11.06
CA ASP A 22 -4.52 35.95 10.89
C ASP A 22 -3.58 35.86 12.11
N ILE A 23 -2.35 35.38 11.92
CA ILE A 23 -1.36 35.24 13.00
C ILE A 23 -0.72 36.60 13.29
N VAL A 24 -1.09 37.23 14.41
CA VAL A 24 -0.65 38.59 14.79
C VAL A 24 0.68 38.58 15.53
N ALA A 25 0.84 37.63 16.46
CA ALA A 25 2.07 37.47 17.24
C ALA A 25 2.17 36.03 17.74
N VAL A 26 3.40 35.54 17.94
CA VAL A 26 3.66 34.19 18.50
C VAL A 26 4.37 34.22 19.86
N ALA A 27 4.81 35.40 20.32
CA ALA A 27 5.51 35.61 21.58
C ALA A 27 5.05 36.90 22.29
N PRO A 28 4.95 36.93 23.64
CA PRO A 28 5.17 35.81 24.57
C PRO A 28 4.05 34.76 24.55
N ARG A 29 2.93 35.04 23.88
CA ARG A 29 1.81 34.12 23.65
C ARG A 29 1.30 34.29 22.23
N ILE A 30 0.75 33.23 21.65
CA ILE A 30 0.14 33.28 20.33
C ILE A 30 -1.13 34.13 20.38
N GLN A 31 -1.19 35.11 19.49
CA GLN A 31 -2.33 36.00 19.28
C GLN A 31 -2.75 35.91 17.82
N CYS A 32 -4.02 35.60 17.60
CA CYS A 32 -4.63 35.47 16.30
C CYS A 32 -5.88 36.33 16.20
N ARG A 33 -6.25 36.68 14.97
CA ARG A 33 -7.61 37.09 14.63
C ARG A 33 -8.23 36.01 13.76
N ILE A 34 -9.52 35.78 13.91
CA ILE A 34 -10.25 34.88 13.03
C ILE A 34 -11.15 35.71 12.12
N SER A 35 -11.09 35.45 10.82
CA SER A 35 -11.90 36.12 9.79
C SER A 35 -12.59 35.08 8.92
N LYS A 36 -13.72 35.47 8.31
CA LYS A 36 -14.47 34.62 7.38
C LYS A 36 -14.08 34.96 5.95
N VAL A 37 -13.88 33.93 5.14
CA VAL A 37 -13.66 34.05 3.70
C VAL A 37 -14.54 33.04 2.98
N ALA A 38 -15.03 33.38 1.80
CA ALA A 38 -15.81 32.47 0.96
C ALA A 38 -14.89 31.81 -0.06
N LEU A 39 -14.85 30.47 -0.11
CA LEU A 39 -14.04 29.75 -1.09
C LEU A 39 -14.45 30.09 -2.54
N LEU A 40 -15.72 30.46 -2.76
CA LEU A 40 -16.21 30.91 -4.08
C LEU A 40 -15.59 32.23 -4.56
N ASP A 41 -15.03 33.03 -3.66
CA ASP A 41 -14.38 34.30 -4.00
C ASP A 41 -12.87 34.13 -4.28
N ASN A 42 -12.35 32.90 -4.29
CA ASN A 42 -10.93 32.56 -4.47
C ASN A 42 -9.98 33.31 -3.50
N PRO A 43 -10.15 33.13 -2.18
CA PRO A 43 -9.34 33.84 -1.19
C PRO A 43 -7.90 33.33 -1.16
N THR A 44 -6.96 34.20 -0.78
CA THR A 44 -5.55 33.83 -0.57
C THR A 44 -5.31 33.47 0.90
N PHE A 45 -4.91 32.23 1.17
CA PHE A 45 -4.53 31.76 2.50
C PHE A 45 -3.57 30.56 2.39
N ASP A 46 -2.82 30.28 3.45
CA ASP A 46 -2.03 29.04 3.59
C ASP A 46 -2.81 28.02 4.44
N ALA A 47 -2.60 26.72 4.22
CA ALA A 47 -3.21 25.66 5.02
C ALA A 47 -2.15 24.92 5.85
N LEU A 48 -2.47 24.63 7.11
CA LEU A 48 -1.63 23.86 8.01
C LEU A 48 -2.01 22.39 7.97
N SER A 49 -1.04 21.52 7.67
CA SER A 49 -1.14 20.08 7.87
C SER A 49 -0.24 19.64 9.01
N TYR A 50 -0.82 18.99 10.02
CA TYR A 50 -0.12 18.61 11.25
C TYR A 50 -0.83 17.48 11.99
N THR A 51 -0.12 16.79 12.88
CA THR A 51 -0.77 15.82 13.78
C THR A 51 -1.50 16.54 14.92
N TRP A 52 -2.68 16.08 15.32
CA TRP A 52 -3.38 16.72 16.45
C TRP A 52 -2.59 16.65 17.76
N GLY A 53 -1.85 15.55 17.96
CA GLY A 53 -1.11 15.25 19.19
C GLY A 53 -2.01 14.87 20.36
N ASP A 54 -1.45 14.84 21.56
CA ASP A 54 -2.16 14.50 22.79
C ASP A 54 -3.20 15.58 23.16
N ALA A 55 -4.49 15.23 23.08
CA ALA A 55 -5.61 16.11 23.41
C ALA A 55 -5.65 16.56 24.89
N SER A 56 -4.95 15.84 25.78
CA SER A 56 -4.79 16.22 27.19
C SER A 56 -3.73 17.33 27.37
N GLN A 57 -2.82 17.49 26.42
CA GLN A 57 -1.74 18.48 26.47
C GLN A 57 -2.17 19.76 25.77
N ARG A 58 -2.62 20.75 26.54
CA ARG A 58 -3.13 22.01 26.00
C ARG A 58 -2.26 23.22 26.30
N GLU A 59 -2.32 24.20 25.42
CA GLU A 59 -1.78 25.54 25.57
C GLU A 59 -2.89 26.56 25.25
N ILE A 60 -2.89 27.72 25.92
CA ILE A 60 -3.87 28.79 25.66
C ILE A 60 -3.31 29.74 24.61
N ILE A 61 -4.02 29.90 23.50
CA ILE A 61 -3.83 30.97 22.53
C ILE A 61 -4.92 32.02 22.67
N ILE A 62 -4.68 33.24 22.18
CA ILE A 62 -5.66 34.33 22.20
C ILE A 62 -6.21 34.52 20.78
N VAL A 63 -7.51 34.33 20.59
CA VAL A 63 -8.18 34.53 19.29
C VAL A 63 -9.30 35.56 19.46
N ASN A 64 -9.24 36.67 18.70
CA ASN A 64 -10.17 37.81 18.86
C ASN A 64 -10.29 38.30 20.32
N GLY A 65 -9.21 38.21 21.11
CA GLY A 65 -9.20 38.57 22.54
C GLY A 65 -9.72 37.49 23.49
N HIS A 66 -10.23 36.36 22.99
CA HIS A 66 -10.71 35.25 23.79
C HIS A 66 -9.63 34.19 24.01
N SER A 67 -9.63 33.54 25.18
CA SER A 67 -8.71 32.43 25.48
C SER A 67 -9.24 31.13 24.86
N VAL A 68 -8.48 30.56 23.93
CA VAL A 68 -8.82 29.31 23.23
C VAL A 68 -7.79 28.25 23.59
N PRO A 69 -8.20 27.12 24.22
CA PRO A 69 -7.30 26.02 24.49
C PRO A 69 -7.08 25.19 23.22
N VAL A 70 -5.83 25.12 22.76
CA VAL A 70 -5.40 24.27 21.63
C VAL A 70 -4.43 23.22 22.12
N THR A 71 -4.18 22.17 21.34
CA THR A 71 -3.12 21.21 21.70
C THR A 71 -1.76 21.91 21.69
N LYS A 72 -0.85 21.47 22.55
CA LYS A 72 0.55 21.94 22.52
C LYS A 72 1.17 21.70 21.14
N ASN A 73 0.74 20.66 20.44
CA ASN A 73 1.21 20.34 19.10
C ASN A 73 0.85 21.44 18.10
N LEU A 74 -0.43 21.86 18.06
CA LEU A 74 -0.85 22.98 17.20
C LEU A 74 -0.11 24.27 17.55
N ALA A 75 0.03 24.59 18.85
CA ALA A 75 0.73 25.80 19.28
C ALA A 75 2.21 25.80 18.85
N ARG A 76 2.86 24.64 18.77
CA ARG A 76 4.23 24.50 18.25
C ARG A 76 4.25 24.64 16.72
N ALA A 77 3.36 23.94 16.03
CA ALA A 77 3.22 24.04 14.58
C ALA A 77 3.02 25.50 14.12
N ILE A 78 2.12 26.26 14.77
CA ILE A 78 1.90 27.69 14.48
C ILE A 78 3.19 28.51 14.64
N ARG A 79 3.98 28.25 15.70
CA ARG A 79 5.24 28.98 15.92
C ARG A 79 6.27 28.68 14.84
N SER A 80 6.48 27.40 14.51
CA SER A 80 7.43 26.97 13.49
C SER A 80 7.04 27.52 12.12
N VAL A 81 5.76 27.44 11.77
CA VAL A 81 5.19 27.98 10.54
C VAL A 81 5.36 29.49 10.46
N HIS A 82 5.01 30.22 11.52
CA HIS A 82 5.19 31.67 11.56
C HIS A 82 6.67 32.06 11.42
N TYR A 83 7.58 31.32 12.06
CA TYR A 83 9.01 31.52 11.90
C TYR A 83 9.42 31.36 10.43
N GLN A 84 9.10 30.22 9.79
CA GLN A 84 9.42 29.99 8.38
C GLN A 84 8.81 31.05 7.47
N TRP A 85 7.56 31.42 7.68
CA TRP A 85 6.87 32.45 6.89
C TRP A 85 7.57 33.81 7.01
N SER A 86 7.97 34.21 8.22
CA SER A 86 8.65 35.49 8.46
C SER A 86 10.00 35.61 7.73
N GLN A 87 10.63 34.47 7.41
CA GLN A 87 11.90 34.43 6.69
C GLN A 87 11.75 34.46 5.16
N ARG A 88 10.54 34.25 4.62
CA ARG A 88 10.30 34.13 3.16
C ARG A 88 10.35 35.46 2.40
N GLY A 89 10.52 36.60 3.08
CA GLY A 89 10.54 37.91 2.42
C GLY A 89 9.26 38.22 1.64
N THR A 90 8.11 37.77 2.15
CA THR A 90 6.79 37.96 1.52
C THR A 90 6.37 39.44 1.54
N THR A 91 5.57 39.85 0.55
CA THR A 91 4.92 41.17 0.50
C THR A 91 3.69 41.25 1.40
N GLN A 92 3.27 40.13 1.99
CA GLN A 92 2.08 40.02 2.82
C GLN A 92 2.42 40.40 4.26
N ASP A 93 1.69 41.36 4.83
CA ASP A 93 1.96 41.88 6.17
C ASP A 93 1.57 40.89 7.29
N ILE A 94 0.71 39.92 6.99
CA ILE A 94 0.19 38.95 7.96
C ILE A 94 0.00 37.57 7.34
N LEU A 95 0.36 36.54 8.10
CA LEU A 95 0.10 35.15 7.72
C LEU A 95 -1.38 34.83 7.96
N GLN A 96 -2.12 34.57 6.88
CA GLN A 96 -3.48 34.02 6.95
C GLN A 96 -3.41 32.50 6.82
N LEU A 97 -3.71 31.79 7.91
CA LEU A 97 -3.53 30.35 8.05
C LEU A 97 -4.86 29.65 8.32
N TRP A 98 -5.17 28.61 7.57
CA TRP A 98 -6.23 27.68 7.90
C TRP A 98 -5.68 26.53 8.74
N ALA A 99 -6.27 26.28 9.91
CA ALA A 99 -5.97 25.14 10.76
C ALA A 99 -7.29 24.58 11.33
N ASP A 100 -7.62 23.34 10.96
CA ASP A 100 -8.89 22.66 11.24
C ASP A 100 -9.35 22.79 12.70
N ALA A 101 -8.46 22.58 13.67
CA ALA A 101 -8.78 22.56 15.10
C ALA A 101 -9.26 23.91 15.66
N VAL A 102 -9.02 25.01 14.94
CA VAL A 102 -9.48 26.36 15.35
C VAL A 102 -10.45 26.94 14.35
N CYS A 103 -10.22 26.75 13.04
CA CYS A 103 -11.07 27.30 11.98
C CYS A 103 -12.45 26.63 11.93
N ILE A 104 -12.53 25.34 12.30
CA ILE A 104 -13.78 24.60 12.44
C ILE A 104 -14.20 24.61 13.90
N ASN A 105 -15.48 24.86 14.16
CA ASN A 105 -16.07 24.66 15.47
C ASN A 105 -16.16 23.17 15.80
N GLN A 106 -15.14 22.64 16.46
CA GLN A 106 -15.01 21.23 16.79
C GLN A 106 -16.16 20.68 17.67
N SER A 107 -16.88 21.58 18.36
CA SER A 107 -18.03 21.25 19.20
C SER A 107 -19.37 21.19 18.46
N ASP A 108 -19.43 21.64 17.21
CA ASP A 108 -20.64 21.63 16.38
C ASP A 108 -20.54 20.56 15.29
N THR A 109 -21.25 19.45 15.49
CA THR A 109 -21.29 18.35 14.52
C THR A 109 -21.86 18.78 13.17
N LYS A 110 -22.85 19.69 13.14
CA LYS A 110 -23.42 20.16 11.86
C LYS A 110 -22.44 21.02 11.09
N GLU A 111 -21.66 21.84 11.80
CA GLU A 111 -20.59 22.61 11.15
C GLU A 111 -19.53 21.65 10.58
N LYS A 112 -19.11 20.62 11.33
CA LYS A 112 -18.17 19.60 10.83
C LYS A 112 -18.68 18.86 9.59
N GLU A 113 -19.94 18.40 9.62
CA GLU A 113 -20.60 17.75 8.48
C GLU A 113 -20.63 18.64 7.23
N HIS A 114 -20.59 19.97 7.40
CA HIS A 114 -20.51 20.90 6.28
C HIS A 114 -19.06 21.26 5.87
N GLN A 115 -18.15 21.44 6.83
CA GLN A 115 -16.77 21.91 6.58
C GLN A 115 -15.81 20.78 6.15
N ILE A 116 -15.96 19.56 6.67
CA ILE A 116 -15.11 18.42 6.29
C ILE A 116 -15.22 18.12 4.78
N PRO A 117 -16.42 18.09 4.15
CA PRO A 117 -16.51 17.98 2.69
C PRO A 117 -15.75 19.08 1.93
N LEU A 118 -15.57 20.27 2.53
CA LEU A 118 -14.82 21.37 1.91
C LEU A 118 -13.30 21.18 1.99
N MET A 119 -12.77 20.24 2.79
CA MET A 119 -11.32 20.04 2.95
C MET A 119 -10.63 19.82 1.61
N ARG A 120 -11.23 19.08 0.67
CA ARG A 120 -10.66 18.93 -0.68
C ARG A 120 -10.39 20.30 -1.31
N LYS A 121 -11.40 21.16 -1.35
CA LYS A 121 -11.30 22.51 -1.91
C LYS A 121 -10.34 23.40 -1.13
N ILE A 122 -10.32 23.31 0.19
CA ILE A 122 -9.44 24.10 1.07
C ILE A 122 -7.97 23.82 0.75
N TYR A 123 -7.55 22.54 0.74
CA TYR A 123 -6.15 22.20 0.47
C TYR A 123 -5.76 22.42 -1.01
N THR A 124 -6.68 22.20 -1.96
CA THR A 124 -6.43 22.48 -3.38
C THR A 124 -6.28 23.97 -3.68
N THR A 125 -7.02 24.84 -2.97
CA THR A 125 -7.01 26.30 -3.21
C THR A 125 -6.05 27.07 -2.31
N ALA A 126 -5.49 26.44 -1.28
CA ALA A 126 -4.44 27.04 -0.44
C ALA A 126 -3.21 27.44 -1.28
N SER A 127 -2.64 28.59 -0.95
CA SER A 127 -1.44 29.11 -1.63
C SER A 127 -0.24 28.22 -1.37
N VAL A 128 -0.05 27.84 -0.09
CA VAL A 128 0.91 26.84 0.35
C VAL A 128 0.26 25.93 1.40
N VAL A 129 0.49 24.62 1.27
CA VAL A 129 0.26 23.66 2.35
C VAL A 129 1.54 23.50 3.15
N LEU A 130 1.48 23.89 4.42
CA LEU A 130 2.59 23.87 5.35
C LEU A 130 2.47 22.62 6.22
N VAL A 131 3.34 21.65 5.97
CA VAL A 131 3.36 20.37 6.67
C VAL A 131 4.33 20.44 7.84
N TRP A 132 3.84 20.28 9.05
CA TRP A 132 4.70 20.30 10.24
C TRP A 132 4.97 18.88 10.76
N LEU A 133 6.25 18.46 10.72
CA LEU A 133 6.71 17.10 11.01
C LEU A 133 7.17 16.88 12.47
N GLY A 134 6.81 17.77 13.39
CA GLY A 134 7.22 17.62 14.79
C GLY A 134 8.55 18.30 15.15
N SER A 135 9.15 17.85 16.24
CA SER A 135 10.30 18.50 16.88
C SER A 135 11.50 17.60 17.14
N SER A 136 11.58 16.46 16.44
CA SER A 136 12.72 15.54 16.49
C SER A 136 13.90 16.13 15.70
N ARG A 137 14.44 17.24 16.21
CA ARG A 137 15.30 18.17 15.46
C ARG A 137 16.48 17.50 14.77
N ASP A 138 17.19 16.61 15.45
CA ASP A 138 18.41 16.02 14.88
C ASP A 138 18.09 15.04 13.75
N ILE A 139 17.10 14.17 13.93
CA ILE A 139 16.66 13.19 12.90
C ILE A 139 16.10 13.93 11.68
N LEU A 140 15.22 14.93 11.90
CA LEU A 140 14.60 15.68 10.81
C LEU A 140 15.62 16.56 10.07
N ARG A 141 16.59 17.14 10.78
CA ARG A 141 17.66 17.93 10.15
C ARG A 141 18.58 17.06 9.31
N ASN A 142 19.04 15.93 9.84
CA ASN A 142 19.85 14.99 9.05
C ASN A 142 19.11 14.53 7.80
N GLY A 143 17.82 14.19 7.92
CA GLY A 143 17.02 13.80 6.77
C GLY A 143 16.83 14.93 5.76
N PHE A 144 16.59 16.18 6.19
CA PHE A 144 16.49 17.33 5.28
C PHE A 144 17.82 17.59 4.57
N ASP A 145 18.94 17.53 5.28
CA ASP A 145 20.28 17.70 4.70
C ASP A 145 20.59 16.58 3.69
N ALA A 146 20.20 15.34 3.99
CA ALA A 146 20.35 14.19 3.08
C ALA A 146 19.50 14.35 1.81
N VAL A 147 18.24 14.81 1.94
CA VAL A 147 17.39 15.11 0.79
C VAL A 147 17.99 16.22 -0.06
N GLU A 148 18.46 17.30 0.55
CA GLU A 148 19.08 18.41 -0.17
C GLU A 148 20.36 18.00 -0.90
N GLU A 149 21.19 17.15 -0.28
CA GLU A 149 22.38 16.61 -0.90
C GLU A 149 22.04 15.82 -2.17
N VAL A 150 21.11 14.87 -2.09
CA VAL A 150 20.71 14.03 -3.23
C VAL A 150 19.97 14.84 -4.30
N ALA A 151 19.10 15.77 -3.90
CA ALA A 151 18.38 16.63 -4.84
C ALA A 151 19.32 17.62 -5.57
N ALA A 152 20.39 18.08 -4.91
CA ALA A 152 21.46 18.85 -5.56
C ALA A 152 22.23 17.98 -6.58
N ALA A 153 22.48 16.71 -6.25
CA ALA A 153 23.05 15.74 -7.19
C ALA A 153 22.20 15.58 -8.45
N GLU A 154 20.88 15.44 -8.28
CA GLU A 154 19.95 15.33 -9.40
C GLU A 154 19.93 16.59 -10.26
N SER A 155 19.98 17.75 -9.61
CA SER A 155 20.01 19.05 -10.31
C SER A 155 21.31 19.21 -11.13
N ALA A 156 22.42 18.65 -10.65
CA ALA A 156 23.70 18.65 -11.37
C ALA A 156 23.76 17.58 -12.47
N CYS A 157 23.12 16.43 -12.25
CA CYS A 157 23.16 15.29 -13.15
C CYS A 157 22.17 15.42 -14.31
N SER A 158 20.92 15.77 -14.05
CA SER A 158 19.83 15.79 -15.04
C SER A 158 20.10 16.60 -16.32
N PRO A 159 20.83 17.74 -16.31
CA PRO A 159 21.10 18.50 -17.54
C PRO A 159 22.18 17.87 -18.44
N LEU A 160 22.95 16.90 -17.93
CA LEU A 160 24.04 16.27 -18.68
C LEU A 160 23.49 15.35 -19.79
N PRO A 161 24.22 15.12 -20.90
CA PRO A 161 23.94 14.05 -21.84
C PRO A 161 23.95 12.66 -21.17
N ASN A 162 23.12 11.72 -21.65
CA ASN A 162 22.96 10.38 -21.06
C ASN A 162 24.28 9.65 -20.72
N LYS A 163 25.32 9.79 -21.55
CA LYS A 163 26.63 9.15 -21.29
C LYS A 163 27.33 9.75 -20.06
N GLU A 164 27.26 11.06 -19.90
CA GLU A 164 27.84 11.80 -18.79
C GLU A 164 27.01 11.63 -17.51
N GLN A 165 25.69 11.56 -17.62
CA GLN A 165 24.81 11.17 -16.51
C GLN A 165 25.22 9.81 -15.92
N LYS A 166 25.38 8.79 -16.79
CA LYS A 166 25.81 7.45 -16.35
C LYS A 166 27.19 7.48 -15.69
N GLN A 167 28.09 8.35 -16.13
CA GLN A 167 29.40 8.50 -15.50
C GLN A 167 29.30 9.19 -14.14
N PHE A 168 28.51 10.27 -14.05
CA PHE A 168 28.24 10.99 -12.81
C PHE A 168 27.64 10.07 -11.74
N LEU A 169 26.63 9.27 -12.10
CA LEU A 169 25.99 8.33 -11.18
C LEU A 169 26.98 7.29 -10.64
N LYS A 170 27.92 6.81 -11.46
CA LYS A 170 28.98 5.88 -11.02
C LYS A 170 29.97 6.49 -10.04
N GLU A 171 30.24 7.78 -10.19
CA GLU A 171 31.19 8.52 -9.34
C GLU A 171 30.51 9.06 -8.07
N TRP A 172 29.17 9.07 -8.03
CA TRP A 172 28.39 9.38 -6.85
C TRP A 172 28.68 8.35 -5.73
N PRO A 173 28.68 8.75 -4.44
CA PRO A 173 29.42 8.06 -3.37
C PRO A 173 29.14 6.57 -3.16
N THR A 174 30.06 5.93 -2.44
CA THR A 174 30.06 4.49 -2.11
C THR A 174 28.80 4.01 -1.38
N THR A 175 28.56 2.69 -1.43
CA THR A 175 27.47 1.96 -0.75
C THR A 175 27.29 2.31 0.73
N ALA A 176 28.39 2.56 1.45
CA ALA A 176 28.35 2.98 2.85
C ALA A 176 27.66 4.34 3.02
N LYS A 177 27.95 5.32 2.15
CA LYS A 177 27.32 6.64 2.20
C LYS A 177 25.84 6.59 1.80
N LEU A 178 25.47 5.72 0.86
CA LEU A 178 24.06 5.48 0.53
C LEU A 178 23.27 4.93 1.72
N SER A 179 23.85 3.98 2.46
CA SER A 179 23.19 3.40 3.64
C SER A 179 22.92 4.45 4.72
N HIS A 180 23.83 5.41 4.90
CA HIS A 180 23.65 6.54 5.82
C HIS A 180 22.59 7.53 5.33
N ILE A 181 22.71 7.99 4.07
CA ILE A 181 21.73 8.88 3.43
C ILE A 181 20.32 8.28 3.51
N HIS A 182 20.20 6.98 3.25
CA HIS A 182 18.96 6.24 3.38
C HIS A 182 18.41 6.29 4.80
N GLY A 183 19.21 5.95 5.82
CA GLY A 183 18.78 5.99 7.22
C GLY A 183 18.30 7.37 7.65
N ASP A 184 18.99 8.42 7.22
CA ASP A 184 18.62 9.80 7.51
C ASP A 184 17.30 10.20 6.80
N ILE A 185 17.12 9.83 5.53
CA ILE A 185 15.88 10.07 4.77
C ILE A 185 14.71 9.29 5.40
N CYS A 186 14.89 8.02 5.76
CA CYS A 186 13.88 7.23 6.46
C CYS A 186 13.47 7.85 7.80
N GLY A 187 14.41 8.51 8.48
CA GLY A 187 14.14 9.28 9.69
C GLY A 187 13.04 10.32 9.51
N LEU A 188 12.84 10.87 8.31
CA LEU A 188 11.78 11.81 8.00
C LEU A 188 10.38 11.19 8.10
N PHE A 189 10.27 9.91 7.75
CA PHE A 189 8.99 9.20 7.63
C PHE A 189 8.60 8.45 8.91
N TYR A 190 9.45 8.49 9.93
CA TYR A 190 9.17 7.89 11.23
C TYR A 190 8.19 8.70 12.09
N ASP A 191 7.95 9.98 11.76
CA ASP A 191 7.02 10.83 12.49
C ASP A 191 5.57 10.34 12.35
N GLU A 192 4.77 10.49 13.43
CA GLU A 192 3.36 10.11 13.48
C GLU A 192 2.55 10.75 12.33
N TYR A 193 2.99 11.91 11.84
CA TYR A 193 2.43 12.61 10.69
C TYR A 193 2.16 11.70 9.49
N TRP A 194 3.13 10.88 9.08
CA TRP A 194 3.03 10.03 7.89
C TRP A 194 2.09 8.84 8.08
N SER A 195 1.81 8.50 9.34
CA SER A 195 0.90 7.41 9.67
C SER A 195 -0.56 7.83 9.62
N ARG A 196 -0.93 9.11 9.59
CA ARG A 196 -2.34 9.52 9.63
C ARG A 196 -3.00 9.42 8.24
N VAL A 197 -4.28 9.02 8.22
CA VAL A 197 -5.06 8.96 6.98
C VAL A 197 -5.25 10.35 6.35
N TRP A 198 -5.71 11.34 7.13
CA TRP A 198 -6.00 12.69 6.64
C TRP A 198 -4.80 13.42 6.05
N THR A 199 -3.63 13.31 6.69
CA THR A 199 -2.41 14.03 6.26
C THR A 199 -1.98 13.70 4.83
N PHE A 200 -2.38 12.52 4.34
CA PHE A 200 -2.09 12.11 2.97
C PHE A 200 -2.90 12.92 1.94
N GLN A 201 -4.21 13.06 2.15
CA GLN A 201 -5.06 13.93 1.33
C GLN A 201 -4.53 15.37 1.31
N GLU A 202 -4.10 15.87 2.46
CA GLU A 202 -3.62 17.24 2.64
C GLU A 202 -2.36 17.53 1.82
N ILE A 203 -1.43 16.56 1.74
CA ILE A 203 -0.22 16.67 0.92
C ILE A 203 -0.55 16.54 -0.57
N VAL A 204 -1.30 15.52 -0.96
CA VAL A 204 -1.58 15.22 -2.38
C VAL A 204 -2.32 16.38 -3.04
N LEU A 205 -3.30 16.96 -2.35
CA LEU A 205 -4.10 18.06 -2.89
C LEU A 205 -3.38 19.41 -2.89
N GLY A 206 -2.32 19.55 -2.10
CA GLY A 206 -1.57 20.80 -2.01
C GLY A 206 -0.86 21.15 -3.32
N ARG A 207 -1.15 22.33 -3.87
CA ARG A 207 -0.45 22.83 -5.07
C ARG A 207 1.04 23.02 -4.80
N THR A 208 1.35 23.74 -3.72
CA THR A 208 2.70 23.96 -3.21
C THR A 208 2.77 23.38 -1.80
N VAL A 209 3.66 22.41 -1.57
CA VAL A 209 3.81 21.77 -0.26
C VAL A 209 5.22 22.04 0.28
N ILE A 210 5.30 22.47 1.54
CA ILE A 210 6.57 22.71 2.24
C ILE A 210 6.55 21.96 3.57
N LEU A 211 7.52 21.08 3.75
CA LEU A 211 7.79 20.37 4.99
C LEU A 211 8.53 21.31 5.94
N ILE A 212 8.13 21.33 7.22
CA ILE A 212 8.68 22.20 8.25
C ILE A 212 8.98 21.37 9.48
N ALA A 213 10.18 21.56 10.02
CA ALA A 213 10.60 21.02 11.30
C ALA A 213 11.28 22.16 12.09
N ASP A 214 10.56 22.74 13.05
CA ASP A 214 11.04 23.88 13.83
C ASP A 214 11.59 25.05 12.96
N ASP A 215 12.91 25.22 12.91
CA ASP A 215 13.62 26.31 12.24
C ASP A 215 14.12 25.96 10.82
N ILE A 216 13.89 24.73 10.36
CA ILE A 216 14.22 24.30 8.99
C ILE A 216 12.96 24.00 8.18
N SER A 217 13.07 24.16 6.85
CA SER A 217 12.02 23.80 5.91
C SER A 217 12.61 23.20 4.63
N LEU A 218 11.79 22.38 3.98
CA LEU A 218 12.14 21.64 2.77
C LEU A 218 10.94 21.65 1.81
N PRO A 219 11.07 22.21 0.60
CA PRO A 219 10.02 22.08 -0.41
C PRO A 219 9.80 20.61 -0.79
N PHE A 220 8.55 20.15 -0.83
CA PHE A 220 8.24 18.73 -1.02
C PHE A 220 8.79 18.16 -2.34
N HIS A 221 8.85 18.97 -3.41
CA HIS A 221 9.40 18.54 -4.71
C HIS A 221 10.88 18.10 -4.64
N ARG A 222 11.62 18.47 -3.59
CA ARG A 222 13.00 17.99 -3.38
C ARG A 222 13.02 16.48 -3.12
N LEU A 223 12.01 15.93 -2.44
CA LEU A 223 11.86 14.48 -2.27
C LEU A 223 11.62 13.77 -3.61
N LEU A 224 10.97 14.40 -4.58
CA LEU A 224 10.79 13.83 -5.93
C LEU A 224 12.10 13.80 -6.73
N ALA A 225 12.97 14.79 -6.53
CA ALA A 225 14.31 14.75 -7.12
C ALA A 225 15.13 13.58 -6.53
N VAL A 226 14.98 13.30 -5.24
CA VAL A 226 15.59 12.12 -4.60
C VAL A 226 15.08 10.83 -5.24
N THR A 227 13.77 10.69 -5.44
CA THR A 227 13.21 9.47 -6.04
C THR A 227 13.73 9.22 -7.44
N THR A 228 13.74 10.27 -8.26
CA THR A 228 14.25 10.22 -9.64
C THR A 228 15.73 9.86 -9.67
N PHE A 229 16.55 10.48 -8.81
CA PHE A 229 17.99 10.23 -8.77
C PHE A 229 18.31 8.80 -8.33
N LEU A 230 17.68 8.32 -7.26
CA LEU A 230 17.98 7.00 -6.71
C LEU A 230 17.53 5.87 -7.63
N ALA A 231 16.39 6.02 -8.32
CA ALA A 231 15.97 5.07 -9.36
C ALA A 231 17.03 4.96 -10.47
N ARG A 232 17.49 6.11 -11.00
CA ARG A 232 18.54 6.16 -12.04
C ARG A 232 19.88 5.64 -11.54
N TYR A 233 20.23 5.94 -10.29
CA TYR A 233 21.46 5.45 -9.67
C TYR A 233 21.47 3.93 -9.63
N VAL A 234 20.40 3.30 -9.12
CA VAL A 234 20.30 1.83 -9.05
C VAL A 234 20.38 1.20 -10.43
N GLU A 235 19.64 1.72 -11.43
CA GLU A 235 19.75 1.25 -12.81
C GLU A 235 21.18 1.33 -13.37
N SER A 236 21.91 2.39 -13.01
CA SER A 236 23.29 2.61 -13.48
C SER A 236 24.29 1.63 -12.87
N VAL A 237 24.01 1.17 -11.64
CA VAL A 237 24.83 0.21 -10.90
C VAL A 237 24.52 -1.22 -11.34
N ASP A 238 23.25 -1.58 -11.49
CA ASP A 238 22.79 -2.89 -11.95
C ASP A 238 23.34 -3.25 -13.34
N ALA A 239 23.45 -2.26 -14.24
CA ALA A 239 23.93 -2.46 -15.60
C ALA A 239 25.44 -2.79 -15.75
N TYR A 240 26.24 -2.72 -14.67
CA TYR A 240 27.71 -2.76 -14.76
C TYR A 240 28.39 -3.88 -13.98
N SER A 241 27.69 -4.52 -13.05
CA SER A 241 28.25 -5.62 -12.29
C SER A 241 28.09 -6.94 -13.04
N GLN A 242 29.21 -7.61 -13.31
CA GLN A 242 29.23 -9.02 -13.69
C GLN A 242 29.27 -9.95 -12.46
N ASP A 243 29.22 -9.39 -11.24
CA ASP A 243 29.25 -10.15 -9.99
C ASP A 243 27.90 -10.00 -9.25
N PRO A 244 27.03 -11.04 -9.32
CA PRO A 244 25.72 -11.06 -8.66
C PRO A 244 25.74 -10.68 -7.17
N ARG A 245 26.88 -10.86 -6.48
CA ARG A 245 27.05 -10.51 -5.05
C ARG A 245 26.96 -9.01 -4.80
N SER A 246 27.59 -8.21 -5.67
CA SER A 246 27.60 -6.75 -5.51
C SER A 246 26.21 -6.14 -5.76
N ASN A 247 25.44 -6.69 -6.69
CA ASN A 247 24.07 -6.22 -6.98
C ASN A 247 23.10 -6.56 -5.86
N ALA A 248 23.22 -7.75 -5.27
CA ALA A 248 22.39 -8.14 -4.13
C ALA A 248 22.65 -7.24 -2.91
N GLU A 249 23.91 -6.98 -2.54
CA GLU A 249 24.24 -6.10 -1.40
C GLU A 249 23.76 -4.66 -1.61
N LEU A 250 23.91 -4.12 -2.82
CA LEU A 250 23.39 -2.81 -3.23
C LEU A 250 21.86 -2.76 -3.18
N TRP A 251 21.19 -3.78 -3.70
CA TRP A 251 19.74 -3.86 -3.67
C TRP A 251 19.19 -3.97 -2.25
N PHE A 252 19.74 -4.85 -1.40
CA PHE A 252 19.30 -4.95 0.00
C PHE A 252 19.57 -3.66 0.79
N ALA A 253 20.64 -2.93 0.47
CA ALA A 253 20.90 -1.61 1.04
C ALA A 253 19.93 -0.53 0.52
N ALA A 254 19.49 -0.64 -0.74
CA ALA A 254 18.58 0.31 -1.39
C ALA A 254 17.09 -0.05 -1.19
N LYS A 255 16.74 -1.30 -0.85
CA LYS A 255 15.35 -1.79 -0.76
C LYS A 255 14.45 -0.92 0.13
N PRO A 256 14.86 -0.55 1.35
CA PRO A 256 13.99 0.27 2.18
C PRO A 256 13.93 1.74 1.69
N THR A 257 14.87 2.14 0.82
CA THR A 257 14.74 3.40 0.07
C THR A 257 13.58 3.30 -0.90
N PHE A 258 13.46 2.20 -1.65
CA PHE A 258 12.35 1.98 -2.59
C PHE A 258 10.98 1.99 -1.91
N ASP A 259 10.85 1.39 -0.72
CA ASP A 259 9.59 1.43 0.04
C ASP A 259 9.17 2.89 0.39
N LEU A 260 10.15 3.80 0.54
CA LEU A 260 9.95 5.24 0.74
C LEU A 260 9.74 6.00 -0.57
N LEU A 261 10.42 5.57 -1.65
CA LEU A 261 10.18 6.04 -3.02
C LEU A 261 8.73 5.77 -3.43
N ASP A 262 8.15 4.65 -3.01
CA ASP A 262 6.78 4.28 -3.33
C ASP A 262 5.78 5.29 -2.77
N VAL A 263 5.95 5.75 -1.52
CA VAL A 263 5.04 6.73 -0.93
C VAL A 263 5.12 8.07 -1.66
N VAL A 264 6.33 8.54 -1.95
CA VAL A 264 6.55 9.84 -2.60
C VAL A 264 6.12 9.80 -4.08
N SER A 265 6.44 8.72 -4.79
CA SER A 265 6.05 8.53 -6.20
C SER A 265 4.54 8.41 -6.32
N MET A 266 3.90 7.65 -5.43
CA MET A 266 2.45 7.56 -5.39
C MET A 266 1.76 8.88 -5.06
N ILE A 267 2.31 9.73 -4.18
CA ILE A 267 1.74 11.08 -3.96
C ILE A 267 1.69 11.84 -5.30
N SER A 268 2.75 11.76 -6.09
CA SER A 268 2.81 12.40 -7.41
C SER A 268 1.88 11.75 -8.43
N GLU A 269 1.86 10.42 -8.51
CA GLU A 269 1.00 9.67 -9.44
C GLU A 269 -0.49 9.92 -9.18
N VAL A 270 -0.91 9.95 -7.91
CA VAL A 270 -2.30 10.30 -7.54
C VAL A 270 -2.60 11.75 -7.87
N LYS A 271 -1.66 12.68 -7.62
CA LYS A 271 -1.83 14.09 -7.95
C LYS A 271 -1.98 14.31 -9.46
N GLU A 272 -1.10 13.73 -10.27
CA GLU A 272 -1.18 13.78 -11.73
C GLU A 272 -2.50 13.20 -12.26
N SER A 273 -2.95 12.08 -11.67
CA SER A 273 -4.24 11.47 -12.00
C SER A 273 -5.43 12.39 -11.71
N LEU A 274 -5.42 13.07 -10.56
CA LEU A 274 -6.48 14.03 -10.18
C LEU A 274 -6.49 15.25 -11.11
N GLU A 275 -5.32 15.82 -11.42
CA GLU A 275 -5.20 16.94 -12.35
C GLU A 275 -5.70 16.57 -13.76
N ALA A 276 -5.41 15.36 -14.22
CA ALA A 276 -5.92 14.84 -15.49
C ALA A 276 -7.45 14.73 -15.51
N LEU A 277 -8.07 14.24 -14.42
CA LEU A 277 -9.53 14.16 -14.29
C LEU A 277 -10.19 15.55 -14.27
N GLU A 278 -9.61 16.51 -13.54
CA GLU A 278 -10.13 17.89 -13.47
C GLU A 278 -10.13 18.57 -14.84
N LEU A 279 -9.02 18.46 -15.59
CA LEU A 279 -8.91 18.97 -16.96
C LEU A 279 -9.94 18.34 -17.91
N ARG A 280 -10.26 17.06 -17.74
CA ARG A 280 -11.26 16.35 -18.56
C ARG A 280 -12.69 16.77 -18.20
N SER A 281 -13.02 16.86 -16.91
CA SER A 281 -14.34 17.30 -16.42
C SER A 281 -14.71 18.73 -16.85
N ALA A 282 -13.72 19.61 -17.01
CA ALA A 282 -13.92 20.96 -17.50
C ALA A 282 -14.27 21.01 -19.00
N ASN A 283 -13.96 19.95 -19.75
CA ASN A 283 -14.15 19.87 -21.21
C ASN A 283 -15.39 19.06 -21.62
N GLU A 284 -15.94 18.20 -20.75
CA GLU A 284 -17.12 17.38 -21.03
C GLU A 284 -18.31 17.74 -20.15
N GLY A 285 -19.32 18.36 -20.75
CA GLY A 285 -20.63 18.48 -20.15
C GLY A 285 -21.38 17.16 -20.32
N THR A 286 -21.73 16.53 -19.19
CA THR A 286 -22.49 15.27 -19.03
C THR A 286 -21.64 14.00 -19.04
N ILE A 287 -21.70 13.25 -17.93
CA ILE A 287 -21.05 11.94 -17.73
C ILE A 287 -21.70 10.94 -18.71
N GLU A 288 -21.17 10.83 -19.93
CA GLU A 288 -21.35 9.64 -20.78
C GLU A 288 -20.37 8.54 -20.33
N LYS A 289 -20.59 7.30 -20.79
CA LYS A 289 -19.82 6.11 -20.39
C LYS A 289 -18.30 6.39 -20.36
N LEU A 290 -17.68 6.11 -19.21
CA LEU A 290 -16.24 6.25 -19.01
C LEU A 290 -15.48 5.42 -20.05
N ASN A 291 -14.42 6.00 -20.61
CA ASN A 291 -13.57 5.31 -21.57
C ASN A 291 -12.54 4.41 -20.84
N PHE A 292 -11.78 3.63 -21.61
CA PHE A 292 -10.77 2.72 -21.08
C PHE A 292 -9.69 3.41 -20.22
N GLU A 293 -9.28 4.62 -20.60
CA GLU A 293 -8.29 5.38 -19.83
C GLU A 293 -8.87 5.81 -18.47
N ASP A 294 -10.12 6.28 -18.43
CA ASP A 294 -10.76 6.71 -17.19
C ASP A 294 -10.95 5.53 -16.21
N LEU A 295 -11.29 4.36 -16.74
CA LEU A 295 -11.32 3.13 -15.95
C LEU A 295 -9.92 2.82 -15.42
N SER A 296 -8.87 2.86 -16.25
CA SER A 296 -7.51 2.58 -15.79
C SER A 296 -7.05 3.50 -14.66
N VAL A 297 -7.42 4.78 -14.71
CA VAL A 297 -7.13 5.77 -13.65
C VAL A 297 -7.86 5.40 -12.35
N LEU A 298 -9.16 5.08 -12.43
CA LEU A 298 -9.93 4.70 -11.26
C LEU A 298 -9.44 3.41 -10.62
N GLY A 299 -9.13 2.39 -11.43
CA GLY A 299 -8.56 1.13 -10.93
C GLY A 299 -7.23 1.35 -10.23
N TYR A 300 -6.37 2.19 -10.80
CA TYR A 300 -5.12 2.61 -10.17
C TYR A 300 -5.37 3.33 -8.84
N GLN A 301 -6.27 4.33 -8.79
CA GLN A 301 -6.61 5.07 -7.57
C GLN A 301 -7.18 4.17 -6.47
N LEU A 302 -8.09 3.25 -6.81
CA LEU A 302 -8.66 2.26 -5.89
C LEU A 302 -7.60 1.35 -5.30
N SER A 303 -6.69 0.84 -6.14
CA SER A 303 -5.56 0.01 -5.71
C SER A 303 -4.67 0.76 -4.73
N ARG A 304 -4.32 2.02 -5.04
CA ARG A 304 -3.52 2.87 -4.14
C ARG A 304 -4.24 3.11 -2.82
N VAL A 305 -5.52 3.48 -2.83
CA VAL A 305 -6.27 3.70 -1.58
C VAL A 305 -6.32 2.45 -0.71
N CYS A 306 -6.51 1.27 -1.30
CA CYS A 306 -6.45 0.02 -0.53
C CYS A 306 -5.11 -0.10 0.19
N THR A 307 -3.99 0.02 -0.53
CA THR A 307 -2.64 -0.01 0.09
C THR A 307 -2.49 1.03 1.20
N LEU A 308 -2.88 2.28 0.95
CA LEU A 308 -2.69 3.35 1.92
C LEU A 308 -3.54 3.23 3.16
N ALA A 309 -4.76 2.75 3.00
CA ALA A 309 -5.66 2.50 4.10
C ALA A 309 -5.15 1.37 5.00
N THR A 310 -4.38 0.41 4.47
CA THR A 310 -3.75 -0.64 5.29
C THR A 310 -2.53 -0.17 6.09
N GLU A 311 -1.82 0.86 5.65
CA GLU A 311 -0.57 1.31 6.27
C GLU A 311 -0.74 2.52 7.20
N ARG A 312 -1.87 3.23 7.07
CA ARG A 312 -2.19 4.43 7.86
C ARG A 312 -3.17 4.14 8.95
N ARG A 313 -3.23 5.03 9.93
CA ARG A 313 -4.00 4.98 11.16
C ARG A 313 -5.03 6.10 11.16
N ALA A 314 -6.23 5.76 11.62
CA ALA A 314 -7.24 6.73 12.00
C ALA A 314 -7.78 6.38 13.39
N SER A 315 -8.04 7.40 14.20
CA SER A 315 -8.68 7.23 15.52
C SER A 315 -10.17 6.91 15.38
N GLU A 316 -10.81 7.42 14.32
CA GLU A 316 -12.20 7.17 13.96
C GLU A 316 -12.23 6.24 12.71
N PRO A 317 -12.78 5.02 12.80
CA PRO A 317 -12.83 4.09 11.68
C PRO A 317 -13.49 4.64 10.40
N LYS A 318 -14.44 5.57 10.51
CA LYS A 318 -15.07 6.19 9.33
C LYS A 318 -14.08 7.00 8.47
N ASP A 319 -13.02 7.52 9.10
CA ASP A 319 -12.04 8.37 8.42
C ASP A 319 -11.18 7.62 7.40
N TYR A 320 -11.10 6.29 7.48
CA TYR A 320 -10.48 5.49 6.41
C TYR A 320 -11.22 5.61 5.08
N VAL A 321 -12.51 5.94 5.08
CA VAL A 321 -13.25 6.23 3.85
C VAL A 321 -13.21 7.73 3.57
N TYR A 322 -13.52 8.57 4.55
CA TYR A 322 -13.63 10.01 4.32
C TYR A 322 -12.29 10.66 3.95
N GLY A 323 -11.18 10.29 4.60
CA GLY A 323 -9.87 10.87 4.30
C GLY A 323 -9.25 10.42 2.97
N PHE A 324 -9.77 9.37 2.34
CA PHE A 324 -9.39 8.99 0.96
C PHE A 324 -10.46 9.31 -0.07
N SER A 325 -11.69 9.66 0.34
CA SER A 325 -12.78 10.01 -0.58
C SER A 325 -12.40 11.14 -1.55
N ALA A 326 -11.63 12.11 -1.07
CA ALA A 326 -11.13 13.21 -1.88
C ALA A 326 -10.15 12.77 -2.99
N LEU A 327 -9.53 11.59 -2.86
CA LEU A 327 -8.58 11.04 -3.83
C LEU A 327 -9.26 10.13 -4.87
N LEU A 328 -10.45 9.63 -4.58
CA LEU A 328 -11.17 8.67 -5.43
C LEU A 328 -12.20 9.31 -6.36
N ASP A 329 -12.30 10.65 -6.35
CA ASP A 329 -13.40 11.40 -6.97
C ASP A 329 -14.82 10.85 -6.62
N MET A 330 -14.97 10.29 -5.42
CA MET A 330 -16.22 9.68 -4.97
C MET A 330 -17.07 10.65 -4.16
N ARG A 331 -18.38 10.64 -4.40
CA ARG A 331 -19.35 11.53 -3.74
C ARG A 331 -19.85 10.98 -2.41
N ILE A 332 -18.94 10.60 -1.52
CA ILE A 332 -19.28 10.10 -0.19
C ILE A 332 -19.17 11.27 0.80
N ALA A 333 -20.31 11.79 1.25
CA ALA A 333 -20.33 12.87 2.22
C ALA A 333 -20.01 12.33 3.63
N PRO A 334 -19.12 13.01 4.37
CA PRO A 334 -18.87 12.72 5.78
C PRO A 334 -20.13 12.80 6.64
N ASP A 335 -20.45 11.70 7.34
CA ASP A 335 -21.56 11.59 8.28
C ASP A 335 -21.10 10.94 9.59
N TYR A 336 -20.90 11.79 10.60
CA TYR A 336 -20.47 11.40 11.94
C TYR A 336 -21.65 11.19 12.89
N SER A 337 -22.89 11.15 12.38
CA SER A 337 -24.06 10.79 13.17
C SER A 337 -23.87 9.44 13.85
N PRO A 338 -24.29 9.28 15.11
CA PRO A 338 -24.23 8.00 15.81
C PRO A 338 -25.12 6.93 15.17
N ASN A 339 -26.08 7.32 14.33
CA ASN A 339 -26.97 6.39 13.63
C ASN A 339 -26.32 5.78 12.36
N THR A 340 -25.24 6.39 11.88
CA THR A 340 -24.56 5.96 10.65
C THR A 340 -23.48 4.98 11.01
N SER A 341 -23.71 3.70 10.69
CA SER A 341 -22.78 2.61 11.00
C SER A 341 -21.55 2.66 10.09
N ILE A 342 -20.41 2.17 10.59
CA ILE A 342 -19.18 2.04 9.81
C ILE A 342 -19.44 1.10 8.61
N ALA A 343 -20.14 -0.01 8.83
CA ALA A 343 -20.49 -0.95 7.77
C ALA A 343 -21.24 -0.29 6.61
N SER A 344 -22.19 0.61 6.90
CA SER A 344 -22.91 1.37 5.85
C SER A 344 -21.96 2.21 5.01
N ILE A 345 -21.01 2.90 5.62
CA ILE A 345 -20.07 3.80 4.92
C ILE A 345 -19.13 3.01 4.01
N TYR A 346 -18.67 1.84 4.46
CA TYR A 346 -17.85 0.96 3.63
C TYR A 346 -18.65 0.32 2.49
N CYS A 347 -19.95 0.05 2.70
CA CYS A 347 -20.87 -0.31 1.62
C CYS A 347 -21.08 0.84 0.63
N ASP A 348 -21.19 2.08 1.11
CA ASP A 348 -21.27 3.28 0.26
C ASP A 348 -20.03 3.41 -0.63
N LEU A 349 -18.85 3.14 -0.08
CA LEU A 349 -17.60 3.11 -0.83
C LEU A 349 -17.64 2.09 -1.97
N THR A 350 -18.03 0.85 -1.68
CA THR A 350 -18.11 -0.20 -2.72
C THR A 350 -19.16 0.12 -3.77
N GLU A 351 -20.31 0.67 -3.38
CA GLU A 351 -21.36 1.07 -4.33
C GLU A 351 -20.88 2.19 -5.25
N GLN A 352 -20.21 3.22 -4.71
CA GLN A 352 -19.63 4.29 -5.53
C GLN A 352 -18.53 3.75 -6.46
N ALA A 353 -17.66 2.86 -5.97
CA ALA A 353 -16.66 2.19 -6.80
C ALA A 353 -17.30 1.39 -7.94
N LEU A 354 -18.42 0.72 -7.68
CA LEU A 354 -19.17 -0.04 -8.68
C LEU A 354 -19.82 0.88 -9.72
N LEU A 355 -20.45 1.98 -9.29
CA LEU A 355 -21.09 2.96 -10.17
C LEU A 355 -20.06 3.66 -11.08
N SER A 356 -18.87 3.94 -10.56
CA SER A 356 -17.81 4.63 -11.31
C SER A 356 -16.90 3.68 -12.10
N GLY A 357 -16.69 2.45 -11.65
CA GLY A 357 -15.62 1.58 -12.17
C GLY A 357 -16.04 0.19 -12.62
N GLY A 358 -17.33 -0.15 -12.52
CA GLY A 358 -17.83 -1.49 -12.86
C GLY A 358 -17.08 -2.58 -12.10
N ASN A 359 -16.40 -3.47 -12.83
CA ASN A 359 -15.63 -4.57 -12.25
C ASN A 359 -14.46 -4.14 -11.35
N MET A 360 -13.94 -2.91 -11.51
CA MET A 360 -12.82 -2.43 -10.70
C MET A 360 -13.17 -2.27 -9.22
N CYS A 361 -14.46 -2.26 -8.87
CA CYS A 361 -14.89 -2.31 -7.47
C CYS A 361 -14.37 -3.55 -6.73
N LEU A 362 -14.06 -4.64 -7.44
CA LEU A 362 -13.52 -5.87 -6.88
C LEU A 362 -12.10 -5.70 -6.32
N LEU A 363 -11.37 -4.62 -6.67
CA LEU A 363 -10.11 -4.26 -6.01
C LEU A 363 -10.29 -3.99 -4.50
N LEU A 364 -11.49 -3.55 -4.09
CA LEU A 364 -11.79 -3.37 -2.67
C LEU A 364 -11.81 -4.68 -1.89
N LEU A 365 -11.92 -5.84 -2.57
CA LEU A 365 -11.80 -7.15 -1.94
C LEU A 365 -10.41 -7.42 -1.36
N ASP A 366 -9.37 -6.71 -1.82
CA ASP A 366 -8.01 -6.80 -1.27
C ASP A 366 -7.97 -6.46 0.23
N SER A 367 -8.92 -5.66 0.70
CA SER A 367 -9.06 -5.31 2.12
C SER A 367 -10.30 -5.92 2.75
N ALA A 368 -10.95 -6.88 2.10
CA ALA A 368 -12.14 -7.56 2.58
C ALA A 368 -11.85 -9.00 3.04
N GLY A 369 -12.91 -9.70 3.43
CA GLY A 369 -12.87 -11.13 3.71
C GLY A 369 -12.80 -11.53 5.18
N ILE A 370 -13.26 -12.75 5.45
CA ILE A 370 -13.28 -13.35 6.80
C ILE A 370 -12.08 -14.27 7.08
N GLY A 371 -11.27 -14.51 6.06
CA GLY A 371 -10.15 -15.44 6.07
C GLY A 371 -8.90 -14.91 6.76
N HIS A 372 -8.82 -13.60 6.94
CA HIS A 372 -7.71 -12.93 7.62
C HIS A 372 -7.96 -12.81 9.13
N VAL A 373 -6.92 -12.53 9.91
CA VAL A 373 -6.97 -12.58 11.38
C VAL A 373 -7.57 -11.29 11.99
N TRP A 374 -8.02 -10.35 11.18
CA TRP A 374 -8.45 -9.03 11.65
C TRP A 374 -9.83 -9.08 12.34
N ASP A 375 -10.06 -8.15 13.28
CA ASP A 375 -11.36 -8.01 13.95
C ASP A 375 -12.45 -7.63 12.93
N LEU A 376 -13.47 -8.47 12.77
CA LEU A 376 -14.58 -8.15 11.89
C LEU A 376 -15.44 -7.05 12.51
N LEU A 377 -15.69 -5.99 11.74
CA LEU A 377 -16.60 -4.94 12.15
C LEU A 377 -18.04 -5.50 12.19
N PRO A 378 -18.81 -5.27 13.28
CA PRO A 378 -20.17 -5.78 13.38
C PRO A 378 -21.05 -5.34 12.21
N GLY A 379 -21.69 -6.30 11.55
CA GLY A 379 -22.61 -6.04 10.44
C GLY A 379 -21.94 -5.68 9.11
N LEU A 380 -20.61 -5.75 9.01
CA LEU A 380 -19.88 -5.57 7.75
C LEU A 380 -19.97 -6.85 6.89
N PRO A 381 -20.47 -6.77 5.64
CA PRO A 381 -20.45 -7.89 4.69
C PRO A 381 -19.03 -8.39 4.41
N SER A 382 -18.85 -9.68 4.09
CA SER A 382 -17.50 -10.23 3.85
C SER A 382 -16.81 -9.68 2.60
N TRP A 383 -17.58 -9.11 1.67
CA TRP A 383 -17.07 -8.46 0.46
C TRP A 383 -16.75 -6.97 0.65
N ALA A 384 -17.17 -6.36 1.75
CA ALA A 384 -16.89 -4.94 2.01
C ALA A 384 -15.47 -4.79 2.61
N PRO A 385 -14.73 -3.73 2.24
CA PRO A 385 -13.39 -3.50 2.79
C PRO A 385 -13.43 -3.29 4.31
N ASN A 386 -12.35 -3.64 5.01
CA ASN A 386 -12.20 -3.52 6.46
C ASN A 386 -10.90 -2.80 6.85
N PHE A 387 -10.67 -1.62 6.25
CA PHE A 387 -9.43 -0.84 6.43
C PHE A 387 -9.04 -0.63 7.91
N ALA A 388 -10.02 -0.36 8.78
CA ALA A 388 -9.75 -0.11 10.19
C ALA A 388 -9.09 -1.31 10.90
N SER A 389 -9.52 -2.53 10.59
CA SER A 389 -8.94 -3.72 11.22
C SER A 389 -7.67 -4.20 10.52
N VAL A 390 -7.54 -3.97 9.20
CA VAL A 390 -6.29 -4.23 8.47
C VAL A 390 -5.16 -3.41 9.05
N SER A 391 -5.40 -2.10 9.19
CA SER A 391 -4.42 -1.14 9.67
C SER A 391 -3.95 -1.42 11.10
N LYS A 392 -4.88 -1.80 11.99
CA LYS A 392 -4.52 -2.21 13.34
C LYS A 392 -3.56 -3.40 13.34
N SER A 393 -3.77 -4.37 12.46
CA SER A 393 -2.89 -5.56 12.37
C SER A 393 -1.49 -5.17 11.88
N ALA A 394 -1.40 -4.34 10.85
CA ALA A 394 -0.14 -3.78 10.36
C ALA A 394 0.63 -3.01 11.45
N ALA A 395 -0.07 -2.20 12.26
CA ALA A 395 0.54 -1.41 13.32
C ALA A 395 1.24 -2.22 14.43
N HIS A 396 0.88 -3.49 14.63
CA HIS A 396 1.49 -4.37 15.64
C HIS A 396 2.72 -5.15 15.11
N GLY A 397 3.16 -4.87 13.87
CA GLY A 397 4.23 -5.64 13.22
C GLY A 397 3.78 -7.04 12.80
N ASP A 398 2.48 -7.30 12.85
CA ASP A 398 1.81 -8.47 12.29
C ASP A 398 1.31 -8.13 10.88
N HIS A 399 2.20 -7.58 10.05
CA HIS A 399 1.95 -7.42 8.62
C HIS A 399 1.65 -8.81 8.04
N GLN A 400 0.36 -9.12 7.92
CA GLN A 400 -0.09 -10.31 7.22
C GLN A 400 -0.21 -9.91 5.75
N PRO A 401 0.47 -10.60 4.85
CA PRO A 401 0.45 -10.28 3.45
C PRO A 401 -0.94 -10.59 2.93
N LEU A 402 -1.48 -9.59 2.27
CA LEU A 402 -2.64 -9.74 1.44
C LEU A 402 -2.13 -10.19 0.09
N ILE A 403 -2.61 -11.34 -0.38
CA ILE A 403 -2.56 -11.64 -1.80
C ILE A 403 -3.47 -10.58 -2.42
N LYS A 404 -2.92 -9.64 -3.18
CA LYS A 404 -3.71 -8.57 -3.78
C LYS A 404 -4.12 -9.01 -5.18
N ALA A 405 -5.22 -8.47 -5.67
CA ALA A 405 -5.54 -8.62 -7.07
C ALA A 405 -4.76 -7.55 -7.87
N ASN A 406 -4.05 -7.96 -8.93
CA ASN A 406 -3.37 -7.00 -9.79
C ASN A 406 -4.39 -6.12 -10.51
N TRP A 407 -4.28 -4.79 -10.37
CA TRP A 407 -5.21 -3.84 -10.99
C TRP A 407 -5.19 -3.89 -12.52
N ALA A 408 -4.05 -4.21 -13.13
CA ALA A 408 -3.92 -4.38 -14.59
C ALA A 408 -4.75 -5.56 -15.12
N SER A 409 -5.13 -6.49 -14.24
CA SER A 409 -5.94 -7.66 -14.57
C SER A 409 -7.42 -7.35 -14.78
N PHE A 410 -7.93 -6.27 -14.17
CA PHE A 410 -9.34 -5.85 -14.24
C PHE A 410 -9.70 -5.11 -15.53
N VAL A 411 -8.75 -5.03 -16.45
CA VAL A 411 -8.80 -4.24 -17.69
C VAL A 411 -9.25 -5.11 -18.89
N GLY A 412 -9.67 -6.35 -18.65
CA GLY A 412 -10.11 -7.33 -19.64
C GLY A 412 -11.43 -7.01 -20.39
N LEU A 413 -11.65 -7.71 -21.51
CA LEU A 413 -12.59 -7.39 -22.60
C LEU A 413 -14.10 -7.61 -22.33
N ASP A 414 -14.52 -8.26 -21.22
CA ASP A 414 -15.94 -8.50 -20.91
C ASP A 414 -16.39 -7.69 -19.66
N GLN A 415 -16.44 -6.37 -19.82
CA GLN A 415 -16.98 -5.43 -18.83
C GLN A 415 -18.51 -5.31 -18.87
N ASP A 416 -19.18 -6.08 -19.75
CA ASP A 416 -20.62 -5.98 -19.98
C ASP A 416 -21.46 -6.59 -18.84
N ARG A 417 -20.82 -7.17 -17.82
CA ARG A 417 -21.46 -7.83 -16.66
C ARG A 417 -20.81 -7.43 -15.33
N PRO A 418 -20.99 -6.17 -14.88
CA PRO A 418 -20.47 -5.72 -13.60
C PRO A 418 -21.12 -6.46 -12.42
N PRO A 419 -20.47 -6.50 -11.24
CA PRO A 419 -21.11 -6.98 -10.02
C PRO A 419 -22.43 -6.24 -9.75
N LEU A 420 -23.38 -6.92 -9.10
CA LEU A 420 -24.65 -6.33 -8.71
C LEU A 420 -24.76 -6.29 -7.19
N MET A 421 -24.87 -5.09 -6.63
CA MET A 421 -25.01 -4.88 -5.20
C MET A 421 -26.47 -4.75 -4.80
N ASN A 422 -26.87 -5.43 -3.72
CA ASN A 422 -28.16 -5.28 -3.06
C ASN A 422 -27.95 -4.99 -1.58
N ARG A 423 -28.21 -3.75 -1.18
CA ARG A 423 -28.05 -3.26 0.19
C ARG A 423 -29.03 -3.87 1.18
N VAL A 424 -30.24 -4.19 0.75
CA VAL A 424 -31.28 -4.73 1.65
C VAL A 424 -30.85 -6.10 2.15
N ASP A 425 -30.28 -6.91 1.25
CA ASP A 425 -29.86 -8.28 1.56
C ASP A 425 -28.38 -8.38 1.97
N GLY A 426 -27.63 -7.26 1.87
CA GLY A 426 -26.21 -7.17 2.19
C GLY A 426 -25.31 -7.91 1.19
N THR A 427 -25.74 -8.06 -0.06
CA THR A 427 -25.11 -8.98 -1.01
C THR A 427 -24.44 -8.29 -2.18
N LEU A 428 -23.29 -8.82 -2.60
CA LEU A 428 -22.61 -8.48 -3.84
C LEU A 428 -22.62 -9.70 -4.75
N THR A 429 -23.31 -9.62 -5.88
CA THR A 429 -23.43 -10.71 -6.84
C THR A 429 -22.41 -10.54 -7.95
N CYS A 430 -21.44 -11.43 -8.02
CA CYS A 430 -20.40 -11.46 -9.04
C CYS A 430 -20.70 -12.55 -10.07
N ILE A 431 -20.10 -12.42 -11.25
CA ILE A 431 -20.03 -13.49 -12.24
C ILE A 431 -18.66 -14.16 -12.10
N GLY A 432 -18.60 -15.49 -12.17
CA GLY A 432 -17.33 -16.20 -12.05
C GLY A 432 -17.44 -17.68 -12.40
N VAL A 433 -16.34 -18.41 -12.20
CA VAL A 433 -16.25 -19.86 -12.40
C VAL A 433 -15.79 -20.51 -11.11
N MET A 434 -16.50 -21.53 -10.65
CA MET A 434 -16.03 -22.40 -9.55
C MET A 434 -14.96 -23.35 -10.09
N ILE A 435 -13.77 -23.28 -9.51
CA ILE A 435 -12.59 -24.01 -9.99
C ILE A 435 -12.43 -25.33 -9.23
N ASP A 436 -12.35 -25.25 -7.90
CA ASP A 436 -12.02 -26.40 -7.06
C ASP A 436 -12.50 -26.18 -5.61
N ARG A 437 -12.14 -27.06 -4.69
CA ARG A 437 -12.42 -26.99 -3.24
C ARG A 437 -11.23 -27.50 -2.44
N PHE A 438 -11.15 -27.10 -1.16
CA PHE A 438 -10.11 -27.60 -0.27
C PHE A 438 -10.43 -29.00 0.26
N GLY A 439 -9.51 -29.93 -0.02
CA GLY A 439 -9.51 -31.30 0.52
C GLY A 439 -8.61 -31.43 1.76
N ASN A 440 -7.34 -31.02 1.65
CA ASN A 440 -6.35 -31.09 2.73
C ASN A 440 -5.71 -29.72 2.98
N ILE A 441 -5.73 -29.26 4.23
CA ILE A 441 -5.28 -27.93 4.62
C ILE A 441 -4.01 -28.07 5.46
N GLY A 442 -2.96 -27.42 5.00
CA GLY A 442 -1.68 -27.40 5.70
C GLY A 442 -1.61 -26.44 6.87
N PRO A 443 -0.48 -26.45 7.58
CA PRO A 443 -0.21 -25.52 8.67
C PRO A 443 -0.20 -24.08 8.16
N GLY A 444 -0.45 -23.15 9.08
CA GLY A 444 -0.23 -21.72 8.81
C GLY A 444 1.26 -21.42 8.67
N VAL A 445 1.61 -20.42 7.86
CA VAL A 445 2.98 -19.91 7.78
C VAL A 445 3.21 -19.00 8.98
N ASP A 446 3.60 -19.58 10.13
CA ASP A 446 4.14 -18.81 11.26
C ASP A 446 5.66 -18.73 11.13
N CYS A 447 6.19 -17.53 10.95
CA CYS A 447 7.63 -17.31 10.81
C CYS A 447 8.43 -17.67 12.09
N LYS A 448 7.75 -17.95 13.21
CA LYS A 448 8.38 -18.26 14.50
C LYS A 448 8.73 -19.74 14.67
N ASP A 449 7.99 -20.66 14.04
CA ASP A 449 8.30 -22.10 14.05
C ASP A 449 8.71 -22.59 12.66
N ARG A 450 10.00 -22.93 12.54
CA ARG A 450 10.73 -23.12 11.28
C ARG A 450 10.65 -24.55 10.76
N SER A 451 10.26 -25.49 11.62
CA SER A 451 10.28 -26.94 11.34
C SER A 451 8.94 -27.42 10.76
N GLU A 452 7.81 -26.96 11.30
CA GLU A 452 6.49 -27.52 10.96
C GLU A 452 6.12 -27.35 9.48
N TRP A 453 6.47 -26.22 8.88
CA TRP A 453 6.18 -25.94 7.47
C TRP A 453 7.03 -26.80 6.52
N LEU A 454 8.32 -26.88 6.79
CA LEU A 454 9.26 -27.65 5.99
C LEU A 454 8.98 -29.15 6.14
N GLU A 455 8.72 -29.60 7.37
CA GLU A 455 8.34 -30.98 7.68
C GLU A 455 7.00 -31.34 7.04
N TRP A 456 5.97 -30.51 7.14
CA TRP A 456 4.67 -30.79 6.50
C TRP A 456 4.76 -30.83 4.97
N MET A 457 5.47 -29.89 4.35
CA MET A 457 5.69 -29.89 2.91
C MET A 457 6.42 -31.18 2.48
N LEU A 458 7.41 -31.61 3.26
CA LEU A 458 8.21 -32.80 2.96
C LEU A 458 7.45 -34.09 3.25
N GLU A 459 6.64 -34.16 4.30
CA GLU A 459 5.70 -35.26 4.54
C GLU A 459 4.71 -35.40 3.39
N LEU A 460 4.24 -34.28 2.84
CA LEU A 460 3.27 -34.28 1.76
C LEU A 460 3.93 -34.62 0.41
N ILE A 461 5.14 -34.12 0.14
CA ILE A 461 5.98 -34.56 -0.98
C ILE A 461 6.21 -36.08 -0.88
N LEU A 462 6.61 -36.58 0.29
CA LEU A 462 6.83 -38.01 0.54
C LEU A 462 5.53 -38.82 0.37
N ALA A 463 4.40 -38.35 0.90
CA ALA A 463 3.11 -39.01 0.76
C ALA A 463 2.64 -39.07 -0.71
N THR A 464 2.98 -38.06 -1.52
CA THR A 464 2.65 -38.03 -2.94
C THR A 464 3.57 -38.95 -3.76
N ILE A 465 4.86 -39.03 -3.39
CA ILE A 465 5.83 -39.96 -3.98
C ILE A 465 5.47 -41.42 -3.66
N LEU A 466 4.97 -41.68 -2.44
CA LEU A 466 4.63 -43.03 -1.95
C LEU A 466 3.24 -43.51 -2.38
N ALA A 467 2.38 -42.62 -2.88
CA ALA A 467 1.10 -42.99 -3.45
C ALA A 467 1.31 -43.46 -4.90
N ASP A 468 1.33 -44.77 -5.12
CA ASP A 468 1.59 -45.45 -6.41
C ASP A 468 0.71 -44.98 -7.60
N ASP A 469 -0.37 -44.21 -7.35
CA ASP A 469 -1.36 -43.80 -8.36
C ASP A 469 -1.53 -42.26 -8.54
N SER A 470 -0.71 -41.41 -7.91
CA SER A 470 -0.81 -39.94 -8.11
C SER A 470 0.25 -39.39 -9.08
N PRO A 471 -0.11 -38.50 -10.03
CA PRO A 471 0.79 -38.10 -11.09
C PRO A 471 1.94 -37.26 -10.55
N THR A 472 3.11 -37.45 -11.16
CA THR A 472 4.34 -36.65 -11.09
C THR A 472 4.20 -35.12 -11.26
N LEU A 473 2.96 -34.59 -11.43
CA LEU A 473 2.64 -33.17 -11.51
C LEU A 473 2.78 -32.43 -10.16
N CYS A 474 2.46 -33.06 -9.02
CA CYS A 474 2.46 -32.39 -7.72
C CYS A 474 3.80 -31.75 -7.35
N LEU A 475 4.91 -32.41 -7.68
CA LEU A 475 6.24 -32.00 -7.19
C LEU A 475 6.77 -30.77 -7.94
N GLU A 476 6.50 -30.67 -9.25
CA GLU A 476 6.82 -29.47 -10.04
C GLU A 476 5.99 -28.27 -9.57
N GLU A 477 4.72 -28.47 -9.23
CA GLU A 477 3.84 -27.41 -8.75
C GLU A 477 4.19 -26.93 -7.33
N ILE A 478 4.61 -27.85 -6.44
CA ILE A 478 5.12 -27.50 -5.10
C ILE A 478 6.37 -26.65 -5.23
N VAL A 479 7.29 -27.08 -6.09
CA VAL A 479 8.51 -26.35 -6.38
C VAL A 479 8.15 -24.99 -6.97
N GLU A 480 7.36 -24.93 -8.04
CA GLU A 480 6.94 -23.68 -8.68
C GLU A 480 6.19 -22.73 -7.74
N ALA A 481 5.29 -23.23 -6.89
CA ALA A 481 4.61 -22.42 -5.88
C ALA A 481 5.58 -21.87 -4.83
N ALA A 482 6.58 -22.67 -4.40
CA ALA A 482 7.67 -22.18 -3.55
C ALA A 482 8.53 -21.15 -4.30
N LEU A 483 8.86 -21.37 -5.58
CA LEU A 483 9.65 -20.44 -6.40
C LEU A 483 8.89 -19.15 -6.77
N LYS A 484 7.55 -19.17 -6.85
CA LYS A 484 6.71 -17.99 -7.16
C LYS A 484 6.14 -17.30 -5.92
N SER A 485 6.10 -17.97 -4.77
CA SER A 485 5.81 -17.33 -3.47
C SER A 485 6.80 -16.21 -3.15
N THR A 486 7.96 -16.20 -3.81
CA THR A 486 8.99 -15.16 -3.73
C THR A 486 8.66 -13.90 -4.54
N SER A 487 7.59 -13.90 -5.37
CA SER A 487 7.18 -12.76 -6.21
C SER A 487 5.86 -12.11 -5.79
N VAL A 488 5.30 -12.46 -4.62
CA VAL A 488 3.94 -12.07 -4.17
C VAL A 488 3.87 -10.63 -3.63
N SER A 489 4.92 -9.83 -3.80
CA SER A 489 4.80 -8.38 -3.58
C SER A 489 4.11 -7.74 -4.79
N ASP A 490 2.79 -7.62 -4.76
CA ASP A 490 1.98 -6.91 -5.77
C ASP A 490 2.30 -5.40 -5.91
N HIS A 491 3.35 -4.90 -5.26
CA HIS A 491 3.91 -3.55 -5.44
C HIS A 491 5.35 -3.54 -5.95
N PHE A 492 5.96 -4.72 -6.03
CA PHE A 492 7.21 -4.92 -6.71
C PHE A 492 6.94 -6.00 -7.77
N HIS A 493 6.71 -5.55 -9.00
CA HIS A 493 7.69 -5.99 -9.97
C HIS A 493 9.02 -5.57 -9.34
N PRO A 494 9.89 -6.48 -8.81
CA PRO A 494 11.30 -6.14 -8.88
C PRO A 494 11.46 -5.61 -10.30
N PRO A 495 12.01 -4.40 -10.54
CA PRO A 495 12.32 -3.96 -11.87
C PRO A 495 12.72 -5.18 -12.68
N THR A 496 12.17 -5.33 -13.88
CA THR A 496 12.48 -6.37 -14.87
C THR A 496 13.98 -6.44 -15.23
N THR A 497 14.85 -5.97 -14.33
CA THR A 497 16.23 -5.56 -14.44
C THR A 497 17.07 -5.77 -13.17
N ILE A 498 16.55 -6.12 -11.96
CA ILE A 498 17.45 -6.41 -10.79
C ILE A 498 18.30 -7.67 -11.04
N PHE A 499 17.74 -8.65 -11.75
CA PHE A 499 18.47 -9.83 -12.22
C PHE A 499 18.35 -9.90 -13.72
N GLY A 500 18.84 -8.87 -14.43
CA GLY A 500 18.74 -8.75 -15.88
C GLY A 500 18.85 -10.09 -16.59
N THR A 501 17.71 -10.63 -17.02
CA THR A 501 17.45 -11.78 -17.91
C THR A 501 16.00 -12.23 -17.70
N ASP A 502 15.48 -13.00 -18.67
CA ASP A 502 14.24 -13.77 -18.59
C ASP A 502 13.97 -14.35 -17.19
N THR A 503 12.69 -14.72 -16.94
CA THR A 503 12.18 -15.53 -15.80
C THR A 503 13.06 -16.71 -15.33
N ALA A 504 14.08 -17.06 -16.12
CA ALA A 504 15.13 -18.00 -15.85
C ALA A 504 16.01 -17.71 -14.62
N SER A 505 16.41 -16.46 -14.33
CA SER A 505 17.40 -16.17 -13.27
C SER A 505 16.85 -16.26 -11.83
N TYR A 506 15.58 -15.89 -11.64
CA TYR A 506 14.83 -16.11 -10.38
C TYR A 506 14.67 -17.60 -10.06
N THR A 507 14.46 -18.40 -11.10
CA THR A 507 14.29 -19.85 -11.01
C THR A 507 15.55 -20.50 -10.44
N ASP A 508 16.73 -20.08 -10.91
CA ASP A 508 18.01 -20.62 -10.46
C ASP A 508 18.30 -20.32 -8.99
N HIS A 509 17.99 -19.12 -8.51
CA HIS A 509 18.17 -18.73 -7.10
C HIS A 509 17.24 -19.51 -6.17
N ASN A 510 15.98 -19.67 -6.54
CA ASN A 510 15.00 -20.37 -5.72
C ASN A 510 15.25 -21.89 -5.68
N ILE A 511 15.81 -22.46 -6.75
CA ILE A 511 16.28 -23.85 -6.78
C ILE A 511 17.42 -24.07 -5.76
N LEU A 512 18.37 -23.12 -5.65
CA LEU A 512 19.45 -23.19 -4.66
C LEU A 512 18.92 -23.21 -3.22
N LEU A 513 17.89 -22.41 -2.93
CA LEU A 513 17.24 -22.37 -1.62
C LEU A 513 16.53 -23.68 -1.27
N LEU A 514 15.82 -24.26 -2.24
CA LEU A 514 15.16 -25.55 -2.11
C LEU A 514 16.14 -26.69 -1.85
N VAL A 515 17.25 -26.73 -2.60
CA VAL A 515 18.34 -27.69 -2.41
C VAL A 515 18.88 -27.59 -0.98
N GLN A 516 19.18 -26.39 -0.51
CA GLN A 516 19.73 -26.18 0.84
C GLN A 516 18.73 -26.58 1.93
N ALA A 517 17.43 -26.36 1.73
CA ALA A 517 16.38 -26.78 2.66
C ALA A 517 16.29 -28.30 2.79
N LEU A 518 16.40 -29.03 1.67
CA LEU A 518 16.46 -30.49 1.66
C LEU A 518 17.73 -31.03 2.35
N GLU A 519 18.88 -30.38 2.17
CA GLU A 519 20.11 -30.72 2.88
C GLU A 519 19.97 -30.59 4.41
N ASN A 520 19.28 -29.54 4.85
CA ASN A 520 19.05 -29.30 6.27
C ASN A 520 18.06 -30.29 6.87
N LEU A 521 17.00 -30.66 6.13
CA LEU A 521 16.08 -31.72 6.56
C LEU A 521 16.83 -33.04 6.72
N TYR A 522 17.64 -33.41 5.73
CA TYR A 522 18.44 -34.62 5.75
C TYR A 522 19.26 -34.73 7.04
N ASP A 523 19.91 -33.62 7.43
CA ASP A 523 20.70 -33.55 8.65
C ASP A 523 19.81 -33.56 9.92
N ALA A 524 18.70 -32.83 9.93
CA ALA A 524 17.81 -32.69 11.08
C ALA A 524 17.07 -34.00 11.42
N GLN A 525 16.64 -34.76 10.41
CA GLN A 525 15.94 -36.03 10.58
C GLN A 525 16.89 -37.23 10.76
N GLY A 526 18.22 -36.99 10.73
CA GLY A 526 19.22 -38.02 10.92
C GLY A 526 19.18 -39.11 9.84
N ILE A 527 18.83 -38.73 8.61
CA ILE A 527 18.70 -39.66 7.48
C ILE A 527 20.07 -40.26 7.17
N VAL A 528 20.12 -41.58 6.97
CA VAL A 528 21.36 -42.33 6.71
C VAL A 528 21.46 -42.64 5.21
N GLY A 529 22.55 -42.23 4.56
CA GLY A 529 22.72 -42.35 3.11
C GLY A 529 23.65 -41.29 2.52
N ASP A 530 23.58 -41.11 1.21
CA ASP A 530 24.20 -39.99 0.51
C ASP A 530 23.17 -38.87 0.32
N LYS A 531 23.53 -37.66 0.73
CA LYS A 531 22.63 -36.49 0.74
C LYS A 531 22.22 -36.08 -0.67
N GLU A 532 23.13 -36.21 -1.63
CA GLU A 532 22.84 -35.93 -3.03
C GLU A 532 21.83 -36.94 -3.59
N THR A 533 21.99 -38.22 -3.29
CA THR A 533 21.04 -39.29 -3.63
C THR A 533 19.66 -39.06 -3.01
N PHE A 534 19.60 -38.59 -1.75
CA PHE A 534 18.34 -38.20 -1.10
C PHE A 534 17.64 -37.06 -1.83
N ILE A 535 18.38 -36.02 -2.21
CA ILE A 535 17.84 -34.88 -2.97
C ILE A 535 17.35 -35.34 -4.36
N HIS A 536 18.12 -36.19 -5.06
CA HIS A 536 17.74 -36.73 -6.37
C HIS A 536 16.51 -37.64 -6.31
N ALA A 537 16.30 -38.34 -5.19
CA ALA A 537 15.14 -39.19 -4.99
C ALA A 537 13.85 -38.38 -4.81
N ILE A 538 13.96 -37.17 -4.24
CA ILE A 538 12.84 -36.26 -4.04
C ILE A 538 12.61 -35.41 -5.29
N ILE A 539 13.69 -34.96 -5.95
CA ILE A 539 13.64 -34.08 -7.13
C ILE A 539 14.49 -34.70 -8.25
N PRO A 540 13.87 -35.30 -9.28
CA PRO A 540 14.60 -35.98 -10.35
C PRO A 540 15.56 -35.06 -11.12
N THR A 541 16.79 -35.51 -11.28
CA THR A 541 17.94 -34.74 -11.81
C THR A 541 17.82 -34.26 -13.25
N ASN A 542 17.05 -34.99 -14.07
CA ASN A 542 17.05 -34.88 -15.53
C ASN A 542 15.94 -33.99 -16.08
N LYS A 543 15.16 -33.31 -15.23
CA LYS A 543 14.18 -32.32 -15.67
C LYS A 543 14.85 -30.95 -15.79
N HIS A 544 14.77 -30.37 -16.99
CA HIS A 544 15.13 -28.97 -17.20
C HIS A 544 13.99 -28.11 -16.65
N TYR A 545 14.31 -27.20 -15.73
CA TYR A 545 13.37 -26.18 -15.29
C TYR A 545 13.27 -25.06 -16.34
N LEU A 546 12.40 -24.07 -16.10
CA LEU A 546 12.09 -22.96 -17.01
C LEU A 546 13.34 -22.26 -17.62
N SER A 547 14.51 -22.36 -16.97
CA SER A 547 15.81 -21.79 -17.40
C SER A 547 16.77 -22.76 -18.11
N GLY A 548 16.44 -24.05 -18.24
CA GLY A 548 17.37 -25.07 -18.75
C GLY A 548 18.40 -25.56 -17.72
N VAL A 549 18.40 -25.02 -16.50
CA VAL A 549 19.23 -25.50 -15.38
C VAL A 549 18.68 -26.81 -14.84
N THR A 550 19.59 -27.75 -14.53
CA THR A 550 19.27 -29.04 -13.89
C THR A 550 19.49 -28.94 -12.37
N MET A 551 18.82 -29.77 -11.57
CA MET A 551 19.06 -29.82 -10.12
C MET A 551 20.52 -30.12 -9.77
N HIS A 552 21.18 -30.98 -10.56
CA HIS A 552 22.58 -31.33 -10.34
C HIS A 552 23.50 -30.13 -10.56
N SER A 553 23.26 -29.34 -11.62
CA SER A 553 24.02 -28.10 -11.82
C SER A 553 23.79 -27.11 -10.68
N ALA A 554 22.56 -26.98 -10.15
CA ALA A 554 22.30 -26.11 -9.02
C ALA A 554 22.96 -26.61 -7.72
N TYR A 555 22.95 -27.91 -7.47
CA TYR A 555 23.61 -28.55 -6.32
C TYR A 555 25.12 -28.30 -6.31
N GLU A 556 25.80 -28.53 -7.44
CA GLU A 556 27.22 -28.26 -7.61
C GLU A 556 27.53 -26.75 -7.51
N TYR A 557 26.63 -25.92 -8.03
CA TYR A 557 26.76 -24.47 -7.95
C TYR A 557 26.64 -23.95 -6.50
N LEU A 558 25.70 -24.47 -5.70
CA LEU A 558 25.56 -24.12 -4.27
C LEU A 558 26.82 -24.47 -3.46
N LYS A 559 27.41 -25.64 -3.73
CA LYS A 559 28.65 -26.10 -3.09
C LYS A 559 29.87 -25.25 -3.47
N SER A 560 29.83 -24.59 -4.62
CA SER A 560 30.92 -23.73 -5.09
C SER A 560 31.03 -22.41 -4.33
N TYR A 561 29.97 -21.99 -3.62
CA TYR A 561 29.94 -20.76 -2.83
C TYR A 561 30.51 -20.94 -1.42
N ASP A 562 31.03 -19.84 -0.85
CA ASP A 562 31.44 -19.84 0.55
C ASP A 562 30.22 -19.82 1.52
N LYS A 563 30.49 -20.16 2.79
CA LYS A 563 29.46 -20.22 3.84
C LYS A 563 28.78 -18.87 4.13
N SER A 564 29.44 -17.75 3.85
CA SER A 564 28.89 -16.41 4.04
C SER A 564 27.80 -16.13 3.02
N TYR A 565 28.03 -16.49 1.76
CA TYR A 565 27.03 -16.35 0.70
C TYR A 565 25.84 -17.31 0.88
N GLN A 566 26.10 -18.56 1.27
CA GLN A 566 25.04 -19.50 1.68
C GLN A 566 24.18 -18.93 2.83
N SER A 567 24.80 -18.19 3.76
CA SER A 567 24.09 -17.50 4.84
C SER A 567 23.28 -16.28 4.36
N GLN A 568 23.74 -15.56 3.33
CA GLN A 568 22.99 -14.46 2.70
C GLN A 568 21.79 -14.96 1.89
N LEU A 569 21.95 -16.08 1.16
CA LEU A 569 20.84 -16.81 0.52
C LEU A 569 19.75 -17.16 1.55
N MET A 570 20.14 -17.71 2.70
CA MET A 570 19.21 -17.97 3.79
C MET A 570 18.52 -16.69 4.26
N LYS A 571 19.22 -15.54 4.33
CA LYS A 571 18.62 -14.25 4.65
C LYS A 571 17.55 -13.83 3.63
N GLY A 572 17.80 -13.99 2.32
CA GLY A 572 16.80 -13.73 1.28
C GLY A 572 15.57 -14.65 1.38
N TRP A 573 15.79 -15.93 1.70
CA TRP A 573 14.69 -16.86 2.03
C TRP A 573 13.88 -16.42 3.25
N TRP A 574 14.55 -15.89 4.29
CA TRP A 574 13.87 -15.35 5.46
C TRP A 574 13.06 -14.10 5.15
N ASP A 575 13.56 -13.24 4.27
CA ASP A 575 12.83 -12.06 3.81
C ASP A 575 11.56 -12.48 3.04
N ILE A 576 11.63 -13.52 2.20
CA ILE A 576 10.45 -14.10 1.52
C ILE A 576 9.45 -14.70 2.52
N CYS A 577 9.92 -15.53 3.46
CA CYS A 577 9.07 -16.11 4.51
C CYS A 577 8.42 -15.02 5.38
N ALA A 578 9.09 -13.88 5.57
CA ALA A 578 8.50 -12.71 6.20
C ALA A 578 7.42 -12.06 5.32
N VAL A 579 7.58 -12.06 3.98
CA VAL A 579 6.58 -11.57 3.01
C VAL A 579 5.36 -12.48 2.89
N VAL A 580 5.44 -13.80 3.13
CA VAL A 580 4.25 -14.71 3.09
C VAL A 580 3.70 -15.05 4.49
N ARG A 581 4.22 -14.39 5.53
CA ARG A 581 3.91 -14.63 6.95
C ARG A 581 2.43 -14.39 7.27
N GLY A 582 1.71 -15.41 7.71
CA GLY A 582 0.28 -15.28 8.03
C GLY A 582 -0.66 -15.64 6.87
N LEU A 583 -0.14 -16.25 5.81
CA LEU A 583 -0.93 -17.06 4.88
C LEU A 583 -0.90 -18.54 5.31
N ARG A 584 -1.71 -19.37 4.65
CA ARG A 584 -1.68 -20.83 4.75
C ARG A 584 -1.24 -21.43 3.43
N ILE A 585 -0.52 -22.54 3.50
CA ILE A 585 -0.35 -23.41 2.34
C ILE A 585 -1.41 -24.49 2.42
N ALA A 586 -2.02 -24.78 1.28
CA ALA A 586 -2.93 -25.90 1.15
C ALA A 586 -2.79 -26.53 -0.23
N MET A 587 -3.38 -27.71 -0.34
CA MET A 587 -3.51 -28.39 -1.62
C MET A 587 -5.00 -28.45 -1.96
N THR A 588 -5.33 -28.13 -3.21
CA THR A 588 -6.70 -28.23 -3.71
C THR A 588 -7.09 -29.70 -3.91
N SER A 589 -8.38 -29.99 -4.15
CA SER A 589 -8.83 -31.38 -4.32
C SER A 589 -8.33 -32.02 -5.61
N THR A 590 -7.97 -31.21 -6.62
CA THR A 590 -7.30 -31.67 -7.84
C THR A 590 -5.77 -31.62 -7.75
N CYS A 591 -5.22 -31.57 -6.54
CA CYS A 591 -3.79 -31.65 -6.26
C CYS A 591 -2.95 -30.44 -6.70
N HIS A 592 -3.54 -29.23 -6.75
CA HIS A 592 -2.77 -28.01 -6.99
C HIS A 592 -2.31 -27.33 -5.70
N PHE A 593 -1.11 -26.72 -5.73
CA PHE A 593 -0.56 -25.96 -4.60
C PHE A 593 -0.82 -24.48 -4.71
N GLY A 594 -0.99 -23.86 -3.54
CA GLY A 594 -1.22 -22.43 -3.46
C GLY A 594 -0.95 -21.82 -2.09
N LEU A 595 -1.04 -20.50 -2.07
CA LEU A 595 -1.05 -19.67 -0.87
C LEU A 595 -2.47 -19.15 -0.64
N PHE A 596 -2.93 -19.24 0.60
CA PHE A 596 -4.33 -19.03 0.95
C PHE A 596 -4.49 -18.20 2.22
N PRO A 597 -5.67 -17.61 2.46
CA PRO A 597 -5.95 -16.89 3.69
C PRO A 597 -5.77 -17.78 4.95
N PRO A 598 -5.33 -17.22 6.09
CA PRO A 598 -4.99 -18.00 7.29
C PRO A 598 -6.15 -18.70 7.99
N ARG A 599 -7.40 -18.46 7.59
CA ARG A 599 -8.60 -19.09 8.17
C ARG A 599 -9.41 -19.89 7.16
N ILE A 600 -8.78 -20.39 6.09
CA ILE A 600 -9.41 -21.39 5.22
C ILE A 600 -9.81 -22.65 6.01
N GLN A 601 -10.87 -23.30 5.56
CA GLN A 601 -11.47 -24.49 6.16
C GLN A 601 -11.78 -25.55 5.10
N THR A 602 -11.80 -26.82 5.52
CA THR A 602 -12.15 -27.93 4.62
C THR A 602 -13.55 -27.70 4.07
N GLY A 603 -13.72 -27.82 2.76
CA GLY A 603 -14.98 -27.53 2.09
C GLY A 603 -15.16 -26.06 1.64
N ASP A 604 -14.24 -25.15 1.98
CA ASP A 604 -14.15 -23.87 1.28
C ASP A 604 -13.91 -24.14 -0.23
N MET A 605 -14.47 -23.27 -1.07
CA MET A 605 -14.44 -23.35 -2.53
C MET A 605 -13.47 -22.34 -3.11
N ILE A 606 -12.91 -22.65 -4.28
CA ILE A 606 -12.03 -21.77 -5.04
C ILE A 606 -12.81 -21.31 -6.26
N ALA A 607 -12.84 -20.00 -6.50
CA ALA A 607 -13.52 -19.39 -7.62
C ALA A 607 -12.62 -18.37 -8.34
N MET A 608 -12.81 -18.21 -9.64
CA MET A 608 -12.28 -17.08 -10.39
C MET A 608 -13.43 -16.11 -10.69
N PHE A 609 -13.31 -14.85 -10.29
CA PHE A 609 -14.31 -13.83 -10.65
C PHE A 609 -14.03 -13.24 -12.03
N ASN A 610 -15.10 -12.86 -12.75
CA ASN A 610 -15.01 -12.23 -14.06
C ASN A 610 -14.03 -11.04 -14.01
N THR A 611 -13.16 -10.94 -15.02
CA THR A 611 -12.09 -9.93 -15.11
C THR A 611 -11.04 -9.93 -13.99
N CYS A 612 -11.03 -10.92 -13.09
CA CYS A 612 -9.93 -11.12 -12.14
C CYS A 612 -8.93 -12.14 -12.71
N THR A 613 -7.65 -11.98 -12.38
CA THR A 613 -6.60 -12.98 -12.67
C THR A 613 -6.23 -13.83 -11.48
N ASN A 614 -6.65 -13.42 -10.27
CA ASN A 614 -6.31 -14.09 -9.03
C ASN A 614 -7.54 -14.86 -8.54
N PRO A 615 -7.39 -16.15 -8.21
CA PRO A 615 -8.49 -16.92 -7.65
C PRO A 615 -8.83 -16.43 -6.23
N ALA A 616 -10.09 -16.60 -5.85
CA ALA A 616 -10.65 -16.27 -4.55
C ALA A 616 -11.10 -17.52 -3.80
N VAL A 617 -10.96 -17.51 -2.47
CA VAL A 617 -11.54 -18.52 -1.59
C VAL A 617 -12.90 -18.06 -1.08
N LEU A 618 -13.89 -18.93 -1.21
CA LEU A 618 -15.29 -18.70 -0.84
C LEU A 618 -15.76 -19.75 0.16
N ARG A 619 -16.41 -19.31 1.24
CA ARG A 619 -17.05 -20.20 2.20
C ARG A 619 -18.53 -20.28 1.93
N LYS A 620 -19.05 -21.49 1.72
CA LYS A 620 -20.47 -21.70 1.48
C LYS A 620 -21.31 -21.33 2.72
N LEU A 621 -22.38 -20.58 2.50
CA LEU A 621 -23.41 -20.24 3.49
C LEU A 621 -24.77 -20.82 3.03
N ASP A 622 -25.80 -20.71 3.86
CA ASP A 622 -27.16 -21.18 3.53
C ASP A 622 -27.75 -20.45 2.30
N ASP A 623 -27.45 -19.16 2.13
CA ASP A 623 -27.93 -18.31 1.02
C ASP A 623 -26.79 -17.48 0.42
N GLY A 624 -25.80 -18.16 -0.16
CA GLY A 624 -24.67 -17.56 -0.87
C GLY A 624 -23.32 -18.00 -0.31
N TYR A 625 -22.35 -17.10 -0.36
CA TYR A 625 -20.96 -17.34 0.03
C TYR A 625 -20.42 -16.18 0.87
N ALA A 626 -19.57 -16.48 1.85
CA ALA A 626 -18.68 -15.47 2.41
C ALA A 626 -17.38 -15.45 1.60
N PHE A 627 -16.91 -14.27 1.24
CA PHE A 627 -15.57 -14.07 0.74
C PHE A 627 -14.57 -14.32 1.87
N VAL A 628 -13.68 -15.29 1.69
CA VAL A 628 -12.65 -15.63 2.68
C VAL A 628 -11.41 -14.79 2.41
N GLY A 629 -11.00 -14.66 1.16
CA GLY A 629 -9.88 -13.83 0.74
C GLY A 629 -9.33 -14.28 -0.60
N TRP A 630 -8.44 -13.49 -1.18
CA TRP A 630 -7.71 -13.89 -2.37
C TRP A 630 -6.73 -15.03 -2.08
N CYS A 631 -6.44 -15.81 -3.11
CA CYS A 631 -5.45 -16.87 -3.07
C CYS A 631 -4.60 -16.88 -4.33
N TYR A 632 -3.47 -17.58 -4.22
CA TYR A 632 -2.56 -17.81 -5.32
C TYR A 632 -2.51 -19.31 -5.58
N ILE A 633 -2.65 -19.73 -6.83
CA ILE A 633 -2.53 -21.14 -7.25
C ILE A 633 -1.75 -21.17 -8.57
N SER A 634 -0.67 -21.95 -8.61
CA SER A 634 0.31 -21.96 -9.71
C SER A 634 -0.31 -22.11 -11.10
N HIS A 635 -1.33 -22.97 -11.24
CA HIS A 635 -1.97 -23.28 -12.52
C HIS A 635 -3.03 -22.28 -12.99
N TYR A 636 -3.61 -21.51 -12.07
CA TYR A 636 -4.76 -20.65 -12.35
C TYR A 636 -4.40 -19.16 -12.40
N ASP A 637 -3.23 -18.78 -11.86
CA ASP A 637 -2.77 -17.39 -11.84
C ASP A 637 -2.59 -16.82 -13.26
N GLY A 638 -3.05 -15.59 -13.46
CA GLY A 638 -2.96 -14.89 -14.74
C GLY A 638 -3.86 -15.43 -15.85
N ARG A 639 -4.66 -16.49 -15.61
CA ARG A 639 -5.57 -17.03 -16.62
C ARG A 639 -6.87 -16.22 -16.68
N ALA A 640 -7.18 -15.71 -17.87
CA ALA A 640 -8.50 -15.16 -18.15
C ALA A 640 -9.58 -16.27 -18.10
N ILE A 641 -10.76 -15.93 -17.55
CA ILE A 641 -11.90 -16.85 -17.47
C ILE A 641 -12.31 -17.42 -18.83
N ASP A 642 -12.21 -16.63 -19.91
CA ASP A 642 -12.50 -17.12 -21.27
C ASP A 642 -11.60 -18.30 -21.67
N THR A 643 -10.33 -18.26 -21.28
CA THR A 643 -9.39 -19.37 -21.49
C THR A 643 -9.79 -20.56 -20.64
N MET A 644 -10.16 -20.33 -19.37
CA MET A 644 -10.59 -21.42 -18.48
C MET A 644 -11.85 -22.13 -18.97
N ILE A 645 -12.84 -21.37 -19.46
CA ILE A 645 -14.07 -21.92 -20.03
C ILE A 645 -13.77 -22.68 -21.33
N LYS A 646 -12.92 -22.13 -22.21
CA LYS A 646 -12.48 -22.82 -23.45
C LYS A 646 -11.76 -24.14 -23.15
N ASP A 647 -10.97 -24.17 -22.09
CA ASP A 647 -10.26 -25.36 -21.61
C ASP A 647 -11.17 -26.35 -20.86
N GLY A 648 -12.46 -26.02 -20.68
CA GLY A 648 -13.43 -26.88 -20.02
C GLY A 648 -13.30 -26.95 -18.50
N LEU A 649 -12.62 -25.98 -17.88
CA LEU A 649 -12.34 -25.95 -16.44
C LEU A 649 -13.54 -25.54 -15.57
N GLY A 650 -14.67 -25.11 -16.17
CA GLY A 650 -15.90 -24.83 -15.45
C GLY A 650 -16.92 -24.05 -16.27
N VAL A 651 -18.06 -23.75 -15.65
CA VAL A 651 -19.15 -22.98 -16.24
C VAL A 651 -19.29 -21.65 -15.51
N LEU A 652 -19.67 -20.62 -16.27
CA LEU A 652 -19.93 -19.30 -15.74
C LEU A 652 -21.19 -19.30 -14.86
N GLU A 653 -21.05 -18.91 -13.61
CA GLU A 653 -22.06 -18.92 -12.57
C GLU A 653 -22.23 -17.55 -11.93
N SER A 654 -23.40 -17.34 -11.32
CA SER A 654 -23.67 -16.17 -10.48
C SER A 654 -23.32 -16.50 -9.04
N ILE A 655 -22.32 -15.79 -8.49
CA ILE A 655 -21.78 -16.00 -7.15
C ILE A 655 -22.26 -14.86 -6.25
N LYS A 656 -23.12 -15.19 -5.29
CA LYS A 656 -23.69 -14.23 -4.33
C LYS A 656 -22.83 -14.17 -3.07
N LEU A 657 -22.05 -13.10 -2.91
CA LEU A 657 -21.25 -12.81 -1.72
C LEU A 657 -22.12 -12.13 -0.65
N ARG A 658 -21.88 -12.43 0.63
CA ARG A 658 -22.61 -11.89 1.79
C ARG A 658 -21.72 -11.23 2.84
#